data_AF-A0A0G1Q8J1-F1
#
_entry.id   AF-A0A0G1Q8J1-F1
#
_cell.length_a   1.000
_cell.length_b   1.000
_cell.length_c   1.000
_cell.angle_alpha   90.00
_cell.angle_beta   90.00
_cell.angle_gamma   90.00
#
_symmetry.space_group_name_H-M   'P 1'
#
loop_
_entity.id
_entity.type
_entity.pdbx_description
1 polymer ?
#
loop_
_entity_poly.entity_id
_entity_poly.type
_entity_poly.pdbx_seq_one_letter_code
_entity_poly.pdbx_strand_id
1 'polypeptide(L)'
;MSILLKADILQEERLSPTHRSFCFFAPLALRQGYVFFLAQVEKNMEQSELFFETVQEHLERLAGSFGKETNAQHRFEQFLSALNETCASRVRENVWAFPIHRLSAVVGMASGNVMYLSGTGDPTALFLHKKPSSQYQVYDLSRNIRTEQALPTWEKVFAVVLDGELHPGDAFCLSNQDLRRAMKADDLHTILATLPPTGAIEAIRQHFPLEAPLCLFILQATETDLFGSRSPSAKPRSELSLQQLGHTRKQTDAYLQDQTPHTVSYLWRLFRQWLFPSKTKFSQQLTRFDPFIRFLWRLLLCILRVGIRMTIGCPKDFARHSYRLTKKDIRASTWRSLREQSFDQWFRVKRLFHRLPHTTKYLVLAIVLTCLAFGMGIVWRQHTQALSEAEMTYLSQVSSIQAILDRAESALIYKDEEQARALYTQATEALSALPIETVEEQQARARLQEQVQSGMDTLHHIVYVPDPPILGDLSSLEGAPEALSLLLSGDAVTVLGSDHKWYNLQKTQKTFTVIHQGTPSEISSPVATMIGTTLAFLDTRPGITLITEDMATASSLTFSEDQTVRAIHGYGDRLYLLVKEKGDAVILRSSASGDGVSTPSSWIKTKTTNLGMAVDFAIDGTVYVLLQDGSIVQFVGGNEAAWHLGTVEPIVQNAQAIWTDIDSSYLYILEPSQKRLLIFEKETGAFVVQYVSDLLLESTAFSVSEDTRSIYFLSGSRVYTMAASHL
;
A
#
# COMPACT_ATOMS: atom_id res chain seq x y z
N MET A 1 -21.89 10.13 -4.59
CA MET A 1 -20.41 10.10 -4.59
C MET A 1 -19.96 10.12 -3.15
N SER A 2 -19.30 9.08 -2.66
CA SER A 2 -18.67 9.11 -1.33
C SER A 2 -17.35 9.86 -1.44
N ILE A 3 -17.08 10.76 -0.50
CA ILE A 3 -15.77 11.42 -0.36
C ILE A 3 -14.98 10.61 0.66
N LEU A 4 -13.75 10.23 0.31
CA LEU A 4 -12.81 9.64 1.25
C LEU A 4 -11.96 10.75 1.85
N LEU A 5 -11.97 10.89 3.17
CA LEU A 5 -11.08 11.84 3.86
C LEU A 5 -9.77 11.13 4.20
N LYS A 6 -8.63 11.72 3.81
CA LYS A 6 -7.30 11.33 4.25
C LYS A 6 -6.72 12.44 5.12
N ALA A 7 -6.08 12.10 6.24
CA ALA A 7 -5.46 13.08 7.11
C ALA A 7 -4.16 12.55 7.73
N ASP A 8 -3.22 13.45 8.00
CA ASP A 8 -2.01 13.14 8.73
C ASP A 8 -1.52 14.36 9.54
N ILE A 9 -0.59 14.13 10.46
CA ILE A 9 -0.11 15.12 11.43
C ILE A 9 1.41 15.07 11.60
N LEU A 10 2.00 16.23 11.87
CA LEU A 10 3.37 16.36 12.38
C LEU A 10 3.33 17.00 13.76
N GLN A 11 3.88 16.29 14.74
CA GLN A 11 4.13 16.82 16.08
C GLN A 11 5.60 16.62 16.46
N GLU A 12 6.33 17.72 16.60
CA GLU A 12 7.69 17.69 17.11
C GLU A 12 7.73 17.84 18.63
N GLU A 13 8.34 16.88 19.34
CA GLU A 13 8.41 16.88 20.81
C GLU A 13 9.43 17.87 21.37
N ARG A 14 10.24 18.52 20.54
CA ARG A 14 11.35 19.38 21.01
C ARG A 14 10.81 20.61 21.73
N LEU A 15 11.25 20.79 22.99
CA LEU A 15 10.88 21.92 23.84
C LEU A 15 11.54 23.20 23.32
N SER A 16 10.76 24.12 22.76
CA SER A 16 11.23 25.49 22.53
C SER A 16 11.21 26.26 23.85
N PRO A 17 12.25 27.08 24.14
CA PRO A 17 12.28 27.90 25.34
C PRO A 17 11.21 29.01 25.34
N THR A 18 10.65 29.35 24.17
CA THR A 18 9.74 30.50 23.99
C THR A 18 8.30 30.12 23.73
N HIS A 19 8.01 28.92 23.20
CA HIS A 19 6.63 28.48 22.92
C HIS A 19 6.48 26.98 23.14
N ARG A 20 5.31 26.54 23.59
CA ARG A 20 4.94 25.12 23.60
C ARG A 20 3.80 24.91 22.61
N SER A 21 3.97 23.98 21.67
CA SER A 21 2.95 23.63 20.67
C SER A 21 2.55 22.17 20.82
N PHE A 22 1.29 21.88 20.52
CA PHE A 22 0.71 20.56 20.59
C PHE A 22 -0.25 20.37 19.42
N CYS A 23 -0.22 19.20 18.80
CA CYS A 23 -1.13 18.86 17.73
C CYS A 23 -1.63 17.44 17.97
N PHE A 24 -2.92 17.21 17.77
CA PHE A 24 -3.56 15.92 17.98
C PHE A 24 -4.60 15.69 16.90
N PHE A 25 -4.74 14.44 16.45
CA PHE A 25 -5.87 14.03 15.63
C PHE A 25 -6.28 12.60 15.97
N ALA A 26 -7.56 12.29 15.76
CA ALA A 26 -8.10 10.94 15.94
C ALA A 26 -9.24 10.67 14.95
N PRO A 27 -9.38 9.42 14.43
CA PRO A 27 -10.51 9.06 13.59
C PRO A 27 -11.82 8.98 14.39
N LEU A 28 -12.94 9.32 13.76
CA LEU A 28 -14.27 9.17 14.34
C LEU A 28 -14.69 7.69 14.36
N ALA A 29 -15.21 7.21 15.50
CA ALA A 29 -15.74 5.86 15.57
C ALA A 29 -16.98 5.70 14.65
N LEU A 30 -17.05 4.61 13.88
CA LEU A 30 -18.20 4.21 13.06
C LEU A 30 -18.60 5.17 11.91
N ARG A 31 -17.78 6.18 11.60
CA ARG A 31 -17.98 7.13 10.47
C ARG A 31 -16.63 7.50 9.84
N GLN A 32 -16.63 7.80 8.54
CA GLN A 32 -15.46 8.39 7.89
C GLN A 32 -15.32 9.86 8.30
N GLY A 33 -14.23 10.17 9.00
CA GLY A 33 -13.97 11.51 9.52
C GLY A 33 -12.93 11.53 10.62
N TYR A 34 -12.52 12.74 10.99
CA TYR A 34 -11.46 12.99 11.96
C TYR A 34 -11.85 14.14 12.89
N VAL A 35 -11.42 14.04 14.15
CA VAL A 35 -11.30 15.20 15.04
C VAL A 35 -9.85 15.61 15.09
N PHE A 36 -9.59 16.91 15.18
CA PHE A 36 -8.25 17.44 15.19
C PHE A 36 -8.14 18.68 16.07
N PHE A 37 -6.93 18.92 16.54
CA PHE A 37 -6.60 20.03 17.41
C PHE A 37 -5.16 20.47 17.20
N LEU A 38 -4.95 21.78 17.16
CA LEU A 38 -3.64 22.40 17.15
C LEU A 38 -3.66 23.55 18.14
N ALA A 39 -2.72 23.59 19.07
CA ALA A 39 -2.57 24.70 19.99
C ALA A 39 -1.11 25.07 20.23
N GLN A 40 -0.92 26.35 20.55
CA GLN A 40 0.35 26.96 20.89
C GLN A 40 0.15 27.92 22.07
N VAL A 41 1.02 27.81 23.07
CA VAL A 41 1.08 28.71 24.22
C VAL A 41 2.40 29.48 24.19
N GLU A 42 2.31 30.80 24.30
CA GLU A 42 3.47 31.69 24.42
C GLU A 42 4.09 31.58 25.82
N LYS A 43 5.36 31.16 25.84
CA LYS A 43 6.18 30.76 27.00
C LYS A 43 5.85 29.37 27.56
N ASN A 44 6.87 28.51 27.62
CA ASN A 44 6.73 27.16 28.20
C ASN A 44 6.40 27.28 29.70
N MET A 45 5.21 26.83 30.09
CA MET A 45 4.75 26.81 31.47
C MET A 45 4.38 25.37 31.82
N GLU A 46 4.71 24.92 33.02
CA GLU A 46 4.37 23.57 33.50
C GLU A 46 2.86 23.26 33.39
N GLN A 47 2.03 24.30 33.40
CA GLN A 47 0.57 24.23 33.28
C GLN A 47 0.05 24.05 31.83
N SER A 48 0.86 24.26 30.79
CA SER A 48 0.39 24.11 29.39
C SER A 48 0.16 22.65 29.00
N GLU A 49 0.95 21.72 29.54
CA GLU A 49 0.74 20.28 29.32
C GLU A 49 -0.63 19.83 29.83
N LEU A 50 -1.00 20.28 31.04
CA LEU A 50 -2.29 19.95 31.62
C LEU A 50 -3.47 20.51 30.79
N PHE A 51 -3.28 21.66 30.13
CA PHE A 51 -4.26 22.18 29.17
C PHE A 51 -4.39 21.26 27.96
N PHE A 52 -3.27 20.85 27.35
CA PHE A 52 -3.28 19.95 26.19
C PHE A 52 -3.90 18.59 26.52
N GLU A 53 -3.54 17.98 27.64
CA GLU A 53 -4.12 16.72 28.13
C GLU A 53 -5.63 16.83 28.34
N THR A 54 -6.09 17.93 28.95
CA THR A 54 -7.53 18.16 29.17
C THR A 54 -8.29 18.28 27.84
N VAL A 55 -7.75 19.02 26.87
CA VAL A 55 -8.39 19.17 25.56
C VAL A 55 -8.37 17.85 24.78
N GLN A 56 -7.26 17.11 24.83
CA GLN A 56 -7.13 15.80 24.22
C GLN A 56 -8.17 14.81 24.76
N GLU A 57 -8.35 14.73 26.08
CA GLU A 57 -9.37 13.84 26.69
C GLU A 57 -10.78 14.17 26.18
N HIS A 58 -11.11 15.46 26.06
CA HIS A 58 -12.39 15.89 25.51
C HIS A 58 -12.56 15.48 24.03
N LEU A 59 -11.50 15.53 23.23
CA LEU A 59 -11.52 15.13 21.82
C LEU A 59 -11.62 13.62 21.64
N GLU A 60 -10.90 12.84 22.43
CA GLU A 60 -11.01 11.37 22.42
C GLU A 60 -12.43 10.93 22.80
N ARG A 61 -13.04 11.59 23.79
CA ARG A 61 -14.44 11.37 24.15
C ARG A 61 -15.39 11.75 23.02
N LEU A 62 -15.12 12.83 22.29
CA LEU A 62 -15.90 13.19 21.11
C LEU A 62 -15.77 12.08 20.06
N ALA A 63 -14.54 11.68 19.70
CA ALA A 63 -14.25 10.66 18.71
C ALA A 63 -14.92 9.31 19.01
N GLY A 64 -14.91 8.88 20.27
CA GLY A 64 -15.51 7.61 20.71
C GLY A 64 -17.02 7.61 20.91
N SER A 65 -17.67 8.79 20.98
CA SER A 65 -19.10 8.91 21.27
C SER A 65 -19.98 9.23 20.06
N PHE A 66 -19.46 9.07 18.84
CA PHE A 66 -20.20 9.26 17.59
C PHE A 66 -20.97 8.00 17.17
N GLY A 67 -22.30 8.10 17.12
CA GLY A 67 -23.18 7.03 16.63
C GLY A 67 -23.62 7.26 15.19
N LYS A 68 -23.98 6.18 14.47
CA LYS A 68 -24.35 6.21 13.03
C LYS A 68 -25.44 7.22 12.65
N GLU A 69 -26.36 7.59 13.55
CA GLU A 69 -27.49 8.51 13.25
C GLU A 69 -27.42 9.89 13.93
N THR A 70 -26.29 10.25 14.56
CA THR A 70 -26.19 11.53 15.28
C THR A 70 -25.90 12.71 14.34
N ASN A 71 -26.58 13.85 14.55
CA ASN A 71 -26.31 15.09 13.82
C ASN A 71 -24.93 15.65 14.20
N ALA A 72 -24.02 15.75 13.24
CA ALA A 72 -22.64 16.17 13.46
C ALA A 72 -22.52 17.59 14.03
N GLN A 73 -23.28 18.55 13.50
CA GLN A 73 -23.26 19.94 13.95
C GLN A 73 -23.60 20.07 15.43
N HIS A 74 -24.75 19.52 15.83
CA HIS A 74 -25.23 19.60 17.21
C HIS A 74 -24.25 18.93 18.19
N ARG A 75 -23.58 17.85 17.77
CA ARG A 75 -22.55 17.18 18.59
C ARG A 75 -21.30 18.03 18.75
N PHE A 76 -20.87 18.72 17.70
CA PHE A 76 -19.73 19.64 17.76
C PHE A 76 -20.04 20.84 18.66
N GLU A 77 -21.23 21.43 18.56
CA GLU A 77 -21.66 22.53 19.44
C GLU A 77 -21.74 22.10 20.91
N GLN A 78 -22.30 20.92 21.19
CA GLN A 78 -22.31 20.33 22.54
C GLN A 78 -20.89 20.14 23.09
N PHE A 79 -19.97 19.66 22.25
CA PHE A 79 -18.57 19.49 22.61
C PHE A 79 -17.91 20.82 22.94
N LEU A 80 -18.10 21.86 22.11
CA LEU A 80 -17.54 23.18 22.37
C LEU A 80 -18.11 23.80 23.65
N SER A 81 -19.40 23.64 23.91
CA SER A 81 -20.01 24.11 25.15
C SER A 81 -19.41 23.41 26.38
N ALA A 82 -19.17 22.10 26.31
CA ALA A 82 -18.55 21.36 27.39
C ALA A 82 -17.07 21.75 27.57
N LEU A 83 -16.34 21.92 26.46
CA LEU A 83 -14.93 22.30 26.48
C LEU A 83 -14.74 23.71 27.06
N ASN A 84 -15.55 24.68 26.64
CA ASN A 84 -15.51 26.04 27.16
C ASN A 84 -15.80 26.09 28.67
N GLU A 85 -16.78 25.33 29.17
CA GLU A 85 -17.08 25.27 30.62
C GLU A 85 -15.93 24.62 31.41
N THR A 86 -15.33 23.54 30.89
CA THR A 86 -14.12 22.95 31.49
C THR A 86 -12.96 23.95 31.51
N CYS A 87 -12.76 24.71 30.44
CA CYS A 87 -11.71 25.71 30.42
C CYS A 87 -11.95 26.82 31.45
N ALA A 88 -13.18 27.32 31.54
CA ALA A 88 -13.56 28.34 32.50
C ALA A 88 -13.40 27.86 33.95
N SER A 89 -13.80 26.61 34.26
CA SER A 89 -13.67 26.06 35.61
C SER A 89 -12.22 25.91 36.04
N ARG A 90 -11.35 25.36 35.18
CA ARG A 90 -9.92 25.17 35.46
C ARG A 90 -9.19 26.49 35.73
N VAL A 91 -9.57 27.57 35.04
CA VAL A 91 -9.01 28.91 35.29
C VAL A 91 -9.54 29.48 36.61
N ARG A 92 -10.85 29.35 36.90
CA ARG A 92 -11.45 29.77 38.18
C ARG A 92 -10.82 29.06 39.38
N GLU A 93 -10.43 27.79 39.21
CA GLU A 93 -9.74 26.98 40.20
C GLU A 93 -8.23 27.28 40.32
N ASN A 94 -7.71 28.28 39.60
CA ASN A 94 -6.28 28.62 39.53
C ASN A 94 -5.37 27.47 39.06
N VAL A 95 -5.92 26.49 38.32
CA VAL A 95 -5.15 25.40 37.71
C VAL A 95 -4.34 25.92 36.53
N TRP A 96 -4.90 26.87 35.76
CA TRP A 96 -4.21 27.57 34.68
C TRP A 96 -4.11 29.07 35.01
N ALA A 97 -2.89 29.58 35.06
CA ALA A 97 -2.58 30.95 35.49
C ALA A 97 -2.03 31.84 34.36
N PHE A 98 -2.07 31.40 33.11
CA PHE A 98 -1.61 32.18 31.96
C PHE A 98 -2.75 32.98 31.31
N PRO A 99 -2.46 34.17 30.75
CA PRO A 99 -3.47 34.99 30.14
C PRO A 99 -3.91 34.43 28.78
N ILE A 100 -5.20 34.52 28.46
CA ILE A 100 -5.79 33.94 27.25
C ILE A 100 -5.21 34.49 25.93
N HIS A 101 -4.70 35.73 25.91
CA HIS A 101 -4.06 36.30 24.71
C HIS A 101 -2.76 35.60 24.31
N ARG A 102 -2.21 34.74 25.18
CA ARG A 102 -1.03 33.89 24.89
C ARG A 102 -1.39 32.52 24.34
N LEU A 103 -2.69 32.22 24.23
CA LEU A 103 -3.19 30.97 23.67
C LEU A 103 -3.59 31.20 22.22
N SER A 104 -3.00 30.40 21.33
CA SER A 104 -3.48 30.22 19.97
C SER A 104 -3.93 28.77 19.84
N ALA A 105 -5.19 28.53 19.51
CA ALA A 105 -5.73 27.17 19.46
C ALA A 105 -6.82 27.03 18.42
N VAL A 106 -6.86 25.89 17.74
CA VAL A 106 -7.88 25.50 16.77
C VAL A 106 -8.31 24.08 17.08
N VAL A 107 -9.63 23.88 17.12
CA VAL A 107 -10.26 22.58 17.26
C VAL A 107 -11.24 22.39 16.11
N GLY A 108 -11.30 21.19 15.56
CA GLY A 108 -12.21 20.92 14.46
C GLY A 108 -12.59 19.46 14.33
N MET A 109 -13.61 19.24 13.50
CA MET A 109 -14.18 17.94 13.21
C MET A 109 -14.62 17.89 11.76
N ALA A 110 -14.13 16.91 11.02
CA ALA A 110 -14.60 16.58 9.68
C ALA A 110 -15.37 15.27 9.72
N SER A 111 -16.58 15.24 9.15
CA SER A 111 -17.41 14.03 9.07
C SER A 111 -18.13 14.00 7.72
N GLY A 112 -17.81 12.98 6.91
CA GLY A 112 -18.32 12.89 5.54
C GLY A 112 -17.87 14.09 4.69
N ASN A 113 -18.84 14.84 4.15
CA ASN A 113 -18.60 16.02 3.33
C ASN A 113 -18.69 17.34 4.11
N VAL A 114 -18.74 17.33 5.45
CA VAL A 114 -18.88 18.56 6.25
C VAL A 114 -17.73 18.68 7.24
N MET A 115 -17.19 19.89 7.37
CA MET A 115 -16.15 20.24 8.34
C MET A 115 -16.63 21.39 9.23
N TYR A 116 -16.39 21.24 10.54
CA TYR A 116 -16.63 22.25 11.55
C TYR A 116 -15.31 22.65 12.20
N LEU A 117 -15.13 23.95 12.43
CA LEU A 117 -13.90 24.52 12.97
C LEU A 117 -14.22 25.60 13.98
N SER A 118 -13.47 25.66 15.08
CA SER A 118 -13.50 26.78 16.01
C SER A 118 -12.10 27.03 16.54
N GLY A 119 -11.78 28.28 16.86
CA GLY A 119 -10.46 28.59 17.40
C GLY A 119 -10.37 29.96 18.06
N THR A 120 -9.15 30.28 18.50
CA THR A 120 -8.77 31.53 19.16
C THR A 120 -7.29 31.82 18.89
N GLY A 121 -6.87 33.09 19.02
CA GLY A 121 -5.49 33.51 18.81
C GLY A 121 -5.10 33.72 17.34
N ASP A 122 -3.86 33.37 16.97
CA ASP A 122 -3.25 33.55 15.64
C ASP A 122 -2.83 32.21 14.99
N PRO A 123 -3.72 31.22 14.81
CA PRO A 123 -3.35 29.97 14.15
C PRO A 123 -3.30 30.17 12.64
N THR A 124 -2.39 29.50 11.93
CA THR A 124 -2.41 29.46 10.45
C THR A 124 -3.40 28.39 10.00
N ALA A 125 -4.50 28.78 9.34
CA ALA A 125 -5.53 27.89 8.84
C ALA A 125 -5.82 28.18 7.38
N LEU A 126 -5.32 27.32 6.49
CA LEU A 126 -5.44 27.47 5.04
C LEU A 126 -6.39 26.40 4.51
N PHE A 127 -7.34 26.83 3.67
CA PHE A 127 -8.27 25.95 2.98
C PHE A 127 -8.14 26.15 1.47
N LEU A 128 -7.84 25.08 0.75
CA LEU A 128 -7.67 25.06 -0.69
C LEU A 128 -8.87 24.35 -1.29
N HIS A 129 -9.65 25.08 -2.09
CA HIS A 129 -10.81 24.55 -2.78
C HIS A 129 -10.51 24.35 -4.26
N LYS A 130 -10.81 23.17 -4.80
CA LYS A 130 -10.61 22.85 -6.23
C LYS A 130 -11.80 23.35 -7.05
N LYS A 131 -11.58 24.34 -7.92
CA LYS A 131 -12.61 24.81 -8.85
C LYS A 131 -12.83 23.80 -9.99
N PRO A 132 -13.99 23.83 -10.66
CA PRO A 132 -14.26 23.02 -11.86
C PRO A 132 -13.24 23.23 -13.00
N SER A 133 -12.56 24.37 -13.02
CA SER A 133 -11.50 24.71 -13.98
C SER A 133 -10.14 24.08 -13.66
N SER A 134 -10.05 23.15 -12.70
CA SER A 134 -8.82 22.57 -12.15
C SER A 134 -7.85 23.58 -11.53
N GLN A 135 -8.33 24.79 -11.23
CA GLN A 135 -7.58 25.81 -10.50
C GLN A 135 -7.96 25.78 -9.02
N TYR A 136 -6.97 25.95 -8.15
CA TYR A 136 -7.20 26.02 -6.70
C TYR A 136 -7.47 27.44 -6.26
N GLN A 137 -8.52 27.63 -5.45
CA GLN A 137 -8.77 28.87 -4.72
C GLN A 137 -8.41 28.69 -3.25
N VAL A 138 -7.62 29.62 -2.73
CA VAL A 138 -7.09 29.54 -1.37
C VAL A 138 -7.87 30.51 -0.48
N TYR A 139 -8.33 29.99 0.65
CA TYR A 139 -9.01 30.74 1.69
C TYR A 139 -8.16 30.70 2.96
N ASP A 140 -7.89 31.88 3.52
CA ASP A 140 -7.21 32.02 4.80
C ASP A 140 -8.28 32.14 5.89
N LEU A 141 -8.54 31.04 6.59
CA LEU A 141 -9.56 30.95 7.63
C LEU A 141 -9.09 31.53 8.96
N SER A 142 -7.80 31.86 9.11
CA SER A 142 -7.24 32.41 10.35
C SER A 142 -7.95 33.68 10.82
N ARG A 143 -8.35 34.54 9.88
CA ARG A 143 -9.08 35.78 10.19
C ARG A 143 -10.52 35.52 10.59
N ASN A 144 -11.19 34.56 9.95
CA ASN A 144 -12.59 34.23 10.21
C ASN A 144 -12.79 33.57 11.58
N ILE A 145 -11.76 32.89 12.10
CA ILE A 145 -11.75 32.32 13.45
C ILE A 145 -11.72 33.43 14.53
N ARG A 146 -11.28 34.65 14.19
CA ARG A 146 -11.18 35.77 15.14
C ARG A 146 -12.49 36.53 15.25
N THR A 147 -12.94 36.76 16.48
CA THR A 147 -14.01 37.73 16.76
C THR A 147 -13.47 39.15 16.67
N GLU A 148 -13.80 39.90 15.62
CA GLU A 148 -13.52 41.35 15.57
C GLU A 148 -14.25 42.13 16.69
N GLN A 149 -15.32 41.55 17.26
CA GLN A 149 -16.27 42.25 18.13
C GLN A 149 -16.06 42.05 19.65
N ALA A 150 -15.18 41.13 20.09
CA ALA A 150 -14.90 40.93 21.51
C ALA A 150 -13.51 40.31 21.76
N LEU A 151 -12.81 40.78 22.80
CA LEU A 151 -11.57 40.17 23.28
C LEU A 151 -11.86 38.76 23.80
N PRO A 152 -10.97 37.77 23.55
CA PRO A 152 -11.19 36.40 24.00
C PRO A 152 -11.26 36.33 25.53
N THR A 153 -12.22 35.58 26.06
CA THR A 153 -12.37 35.31 27.50
C THR A 153 -12.36 33.82 27.79
N TRP A 154 -11.92 33.43 28.99
CA TRP A 154 -11.88 32.02 29.38
C TRP A 154 -13.27 31.36 29.50
N GLU A 155 -14.34 32.14 29.60
CA GLU A 155 -15.73 31.65 29.56
C GLU A 155 -16.18 31.21 28.17
N LYS A 156 -15.57 31.78 27.12
CA LYS A 156 -15.87 31.49 25.71
C LYS A 156 -14.58 31.47 24.90
N VAL A 157 -13.72 30.49 25.17
CA VAL A 157 -12.43 30.31 24.46
C VAL A 157 -12.68 30.05 22.97
N PHE A 158 -13.62 29.16 22.67
CA PHE A 158 -14.03 28.77 21.32
C PHE A 158 -15.42 29.35 21.03
N ALA A 159 -15.45 30.62 20.59
CA ALA A 159 -16.70 31.38 20.44
C ALA A 159 -17.32 31.31 19.04
N VAL A 160 -16.48 31.21 18.00
CA VAL A 160 -16.90 31.24 16.59
C VAL A 160 -16.79 29.84 16.00
N VAL A 161 -17.93 29.33 15.52
CA VAL A 161 -17.99 28.08 14.77
C VAL A 161 -18.06 28.42 13.29
N LEU A 162 -17.12 27.90 12.51
CA LEU A 162 -17.14 27.90 11.06
C LEU A 162 -17.61 26.52 10.61
N ASP A 163 -18.63 26.49 9.77
CA ASP A 163 -19.15 25.31 9.09
C ASP A 163 -18.90 25.42 7.58
N GLY A 164 -18.55 24.30 6.94
CA GLY A 164 -18.31 24.27 5.51
C GLY A 164 -18.40 22.87 4.92
N GLU A 165 -18.74 22.79 3.64
CA GLU A 165 -18.78 21.54 2.87
C GLU A 165 -17.42 21.29 2.19
N LEU A 166 -16.98 20.03 2.22
CA LEU A 166 -15.78 19.53 1.56
C LEU A 166 -16.16 18.92 0.21
N HIS A 167 -15.44 19.31 -0.82
CA HIS A 167 -15.56 18.75 -2.17
C HIS A 167 -14.34 17.89 -2.52
N PRO A 168 -14.46 16.95 -3.47
CA PRO A 168 -13.32 16.20 -3.96
C PRO A 168 -12.21 17.11 -4.50
N GLY A 169 -10.99 16.85 -4.06
CA GLY A 169 -9.79 17.63 -4.33
C GLY A 169 -9.52 18.77 -3.34
N ASP A 170 -10.42 19.03 -2.38
CA ASP A 170 -10.19 20.07 -1.37
C ASP A 170 -9.12 19.64 -0.35
N ALA A 171 -8.29 20.58 0.07
CA ALA A 171 -7.24 20.37 1.06
C ALA A 171 -7.32 21.43 2.17
N PHE A 172 -7.19 21.01 3.42
CA PHE A 172 -7.16 21.86 4.60
C PHE A 172 -5.84 21.65 5.34
N CYS A 173 -5.17 22.75 5.68
CA CYS A 173 -3.87 22.74 6.34
C CYS A 173 -3.88 23.67 7.55
N LEU A 174 -3.48 23.13 8.71
CA LEU A 174 -3.27 23.86 9.95
C LEU A 174 -1.78 23.87 10.32
N SER A 175 -1.29 25.02 10.76
CA SER A 175 0.07 25.14 11.28
C SER A 175 0.16 26.14 12.43
N ASN A 176 1.10 25.89 13.34
CA ASN A 176 1.51 26.86 14.36
C ASN A 176 2.43 27.96 13.79
N GLN A 177 3.01 27.76 12.61
CA GLN A 177 3.86 28.75 11.95
C GLN A 177 3.18 29.31 10.68
N ASP A 178 3.60 30.51 10.28
CA ASP A 178 3.11 31.12 9.04
C ASP A 178 3.82 30.49 7.84
N LEU A 179 3.16 29.50 7.22
CA LEU A 179 3.69 28.74 6.08
C LEU A 179 4.13 29.64 4.91
N ARG A 180 3.43 30.76 4.70
CA ARG A 180 3.70 31.70 3.60
C ARG A 180 4.97 32.51 3.81
N ARG A 181 5.54 32.51 5.02
CA ARG A 181 6.87 33.12 5.28
C ARG A 181 8.01 32.16 4.98
N ALA A 182 7.80 30.86 5.17
CA ALA A 182 8.82 29.84 5.00
C ALA A 182 8.92 29.35 3.54
N MET A 183 7.83 29.40 2.79
CA MET A 183 7.77 28.93 1.40
C MET A 183 6.87 29.81 0.54
N LYS A 184 7.06 29.74 -0.79
CA LYS A 184 6.21 30.45 -1.74
C LYS A 184 4.81 29.82 -1.77
N ALA A 185 3.81 30.66 -2.00
CA ALA A 185 2.42 30.21 -2.07
C ALA A 185 2.22 29.15 -3.17
N ASP A 186 2.84 29.33 -4.34
CA ASP A 186 2.72 28.38 -5.46
C ASP A 186 3.28 26.99 -5.11
N ASP A 187 4.40 26.93 -4.39
CA ASP A 187 5.00 25.67 -3.95
C ASP A 187 4.10 24.97 -2.92
N LEU A 188 3.55 25.71 -1.95
CA LEU A 188 2.61 25.19 -0.96
C LEU A 188 1.33 24.65 -1.62
N HIS A 189 0.80 25.37 -2.61
CA HIS A 189 -0.40 24.93 -3.33
C HIS A 189 -0.14 23.65 -4.11
N THR A 190 1.02 23.58 -4.77
CA THR A 190 1.43 22.37 -5.51
C THR A 190 1.54 21.20 -4.54
N ILE A 191 2.26 21.35 -3.43
CA ILE A 191 2.41 20.30 -2.42
C ILE A 191 1.06 19.79 -1.91
N LEU A 192 0.16 20.70 -1.51
CA LEU A 192 -1.15 20.35 -0.95
C LEU A 192 -2.13 19.77 -1.99
N ALA A 193 -1.92 20.06 -3.28
CA ALA A 193 -2.75 19.54 -4.36
C ALA A 193 -2.22 18.22 -4.94
N THR A 194 -0.91 17.95 -4.86
CA THR A 194 -0.29 16.82 -5.56
C THR A 194 0.08 15.65 -4.67
N LEU A 195 0.51 15.91 -3.43
CA LEU A 195 1.02 14.87 -2.55
C LEU A 195 -0.07 14.38 -1.58
N PRO A 196 -0.06 13.08 -1.18
CA PRO A 196 -0.89 12.61 -0.08
C PRO A 196 -0.50 13.30 1.24
N PRO A 197 -1.35 13.31 2.29
CA PRO A 197 -1.11 14.10 3.50
C PRO A 197 0.24 13.84 4.16
N THR A 198 0.68 12.57 4.21
CA THR A 198 2.00 12.19 4.73
C THR A 198 3.14 12.78 3.91
N GLY A 199 3.11 12.61 2.58
CA GLY A 199 4.13 13.17 1.68
C GLY A 199 4.13 14.70 1.67
N ALA A 200 2.96 15.33 1.79
CA ALA A 200 2.81 16.77 1.88
C ALA A 200 3.43 17.33 3.18
N ILE A 201 3.21 16.67 4.31
CA ILE A 201 3.86 17.02 5.58
C ILE A 201 5.38 16.97 5.47
N GLU A 202 5.91 15.88 4.91
CA GLU A 202 7.34 15.71 4.73
C GLU A 202 7.94 16.80 3.83
N ALA A 203 7.26 17.14 2.72
CA ALA A 203 7.69 18.20 1.82
C ALA A 203 7.65 19.59 2.48
N ILE A 204 6.59 19.92 3.24
CA ILE A 204 6.50 21.20 3.96
C ILE A 204 7.60 21.28 5.02
N ARG A 205 7.87 20.19 5.74
CA ARG A 205 8.88 20.15 6.81
C ARG A 205 10.28 20.52 6.33
N GLN A 206 10.63 20.19 5.09
CA GLN A 206 11.94 20.50 4.49
C GLN A 206 12.21 22.00 4.34
N HIS A 207 11.17 22.84 4.33
CA HIS A 207 11.29 24.28 4.22
C HIS A 207 11.56 24.98 5.57
N PHE A 208 11.55 24.23 6.66
CA PHE A 208 11.81 24.73 8.00
C PHE A 208 13.16 24.21 8.52
N PRO A 209 13.90 25.02 9.30
CA PRO A 209 15.09 24.52 10.01
C PRO A 209 14.77 23.29 10.86
N LEU A 210 15.74 22.38 11.00
CA LEU A 210 15.61 21.15 11.82
C LEU A 210 15.28 21.44 13.30
N GLU A 211 15.57 22.64 13.78
CA GLU A 211 15.35 23.08 15.16
C GLU A 211 14.05 23.87 15.36
N ALA A 212 13.34 24.22 14.29
CA ALA A 212 12.12 25.02 14.38
C ALA A 212 10.94 24.16 14.84
N PRO A 213 10.27 24.48 15.97
CA PRO A 213 9.14 23.69 16.47
C PRO A 213 7.95 23.81 15.53
N LEU A 214 7.72 22.77 14.73
CA LEU A 214 6.67 22.75 13.71
C LEU A 214 5.56 21.76 14.08
N CYS A 215 4.34 22.26 14.12
CA CYS A 215 3.12 21.45 14.17
C CYS A 215 2.36 21.65 12.86
N LEU A 216 1.99 20.54 12.23
CA LEU A 216 1.21 20.54 10.99
C LEU A 216 0.09 19.54 11.08
N PHE A 217 -1.07 19.90 10.58
CA PHE A 217 -2.15 18.97 10.31
C PHE A 217 -2.65 19.21 8.89
N ILE A 218 -2.78 18.14 8.10
CA ILE A 218 -3.27 18.19 6.72
C ILE A 218 -4.43 17.23 6.58
N LEU A 219 -5.54 17.71 6.01
CA LEU A 219 -6.73 16.95 5.67
C LEU A 219 -7.01 17.14 4.18
N GLN A 220 -7.21 16.05 3.45
CA GLN A 220 -7.55 16.07 2.03
C GLN A 220 -8.84 15.27 1.78
N ALA A 221 -9.73 15.84 0.99
CA ALA A 221 -10.93 15.19 0.49
C ALA A 221 -10.64 14.58 -0.89
N THR A 222 -10.54 13.26 -0.98
CA THR A 222 -10.29 12.55 -2.24
C THR A 222 -11.58 11.90 -2.74
N GLU A 223 -11.73 11.86 -4.07
CA GLU A 223 -12.77 11.07 -4.71
C GLU A 223 -12.55 9.58 -4.39
N THR A 224 -13.63 8.85 -4.12
CA THR A 224 -13.55 7.38 -4.02
C THR A 224 -13.50 6.83 -5.46
N ASP A 225 -12.38 7.04 -6.15
CA ASP A 225 -12.25 6.61 -7.52
C ASP A 225 -11.84 5.14 -7.60
N LEU A 226 -12.63 4.40 -8.38
CA LEU A 226 -12.33 3.07 -8.91
C LEU A 226 -11.19 3.09 -9.94
N PHE A 227 -10.59 4.24 -10.24
CA PHE A 227 -9.49 4.39 -11.20
C PHE A 227 -8.55 5.54 -10.78
N GLY A 228 -7.29 5.19 -10.52
CA GLY A 228 -6.25 6.13 -10.09
C GLY A 228 -5.95 7.20 -11.13
N SER A 229 -5.70 8.42 -10.66
CA SER A 229 -5.05 9.46 -11.45
C SER A 229 -3.97 10.20 -10.67
N ARG A 230 -2.84 10.39 -11.36
CA ARG A 230 -1.51 10.80 -10.93
C ARG A 230 -1.45 12.26 -10.47
N SER A 231 -0.44 12.58 -9.66
CA SER A 231 0.00 13.97 -9.44
C SER A 231 1.54 14.12 -9.46
N PRO A 232 2.08 15.27 -9.92
CA PRO A 232 3.47 15.40 -10.37
C PRO A 232 4.50 15.82 -9.30
N SER A 233 5.74 15.49 -9.69
CA SER A 233 7.07 15.44 -9.06
C SER A 233 7.64 16.68 -8.32
N ALA A 234 8.36 16.47 -7.20
CA ALA A 234 9.33 17.43 -6.64
C ALA A 234 10.42 16.83 -5.69
N LYS A 235 11.55 16.37 -6.23
CA LYS A 235 12.76 15.80 -5.55
C LYS A 235 13.04 16.21 -4.07
N PRO A 236 13.39 15.25 -3.18
CA PRO A 236 14.06 15.55 -1.92
C PRO A 236 15.54 15.11 -1.92
N ARG A 237 16.36 15.82 -1.14
CA ARG A 237 17.73 15.41 -0.78
C ARG A 237 17.71 14.84 0.63
N SER A 238 18.11 13.57 0.70
CA SER A 238 18.55 12.75 1.83
C SER A 238 18.62 13.41 3.22
N GLU A 239 17.87 12.85 4.18
CA GLU A 239 18.33 12.57 5.55
C GLU A 239 17.24 11.77 6.32
N LEU A 240 17.10 10.48 6.00
CA LEU A 240 16.25 9.53 6.74
C LEU A 240 17.14 8.42 7.31
N SER A 241 17.73 8.68 8.48
CA SER A 241 18.37 7.63 9.31
C SER A 241 18.22 7.85 10.82
N LEU A 242 17.41 8.82 11.26
CA LEU A 242 17.27 9.15 12.69
C LEU A 242 15.90 8.82 13.30
N GLN A 243 14.85 8.61 12.49
CA GLN A 243 13.50 8.32 13.01
C GLN A 243 13.27 6.87 13.44
N GLN A 244 14.10 5.92 13.01
CA GLN A 244 14.00 4.51 13.42
C GLN A 244 14.61 4.22 14.81
N LEU A 245 15.30 5.16 15.45
CA LEU A 245 15.85 4.99 16.81
C LEU A 245 14.98 5.58 17.93
N GLY A 246 14.02 6.45 17.61
CA GLY A 246 13.13 7.08 18.60
C GLY A 246 12.02 6.15 19.11
N HIS A 247 11.47 5.32 18.21
CA HIS A 247 10.38 4.40 18.55
C HIS A 247 10.84 3.22 19.43
N THR A 248 12.08 2.76 19.26
CA THR A 248 12.68 1.69 20.08
C THR A 248 12.94 2.13 21.52
N ARG A 249 13.19 3.43 21.74
CA ARG A 249 13.42 3.99 23.09
C ARG A 249 12.13 4.14 23.89
N LYS A 250 11.03 4.60 23.25
CA LYS A 250 9.72 4.77 23.91
C LYS A 250 9.08 3.45 24.32
N GLN A 251 9.25 2.40 23.53
CA GLN A 251 8.81 1.06 23.92
C GLN A 251 9.66 0.49 25.08
N THR A 252 10.93 0.88 25.21
CA THR A 252 11.78 0.42 26.32
C THR A 252 11.53 1.19 27.63
N ASP A 253 11.22 2.48 27.56
CA ASP A 253 10.87 3.30 28.74
C ASP A 253 9.47 2.97 29.29
N ALA A 254 8.51 2.62 28.42
CA ALA A 254 7.17 2.18 28.83
C ALA A 254 7.17 0.85 29.60
N TYR A 255 8.13 -0.05 29.34
CA TYR A 255 8.31 -1.29 30.12
C TYR A 255 9.16 -1.10 31.39
N LEU A 256 9.89 0.01 31.54
CA LEU A 256 10.79 0.25 32.67
C LEU A 256 10.21 1.14 33.79
N GLN A 257 9.10 1.85 33.56
CA GLN A 257 8.59 2.86 34.52
C GLN A 257 7.40 2.48 35.39
N ASP A 258 6.90 1.24 35.36
CA ASP A 258 5.81 0.83 36.26
C ASP A 258 6.26 -0.18 37.33
N GLN A 259 7.18 0.26 38.19
CA GLN A 259 7.35 -0.31 39.53
C GLN A 259 7.31 0.79 40.59
N THR A 260 6.10 1.01 41.10
CA THR A 260 5.69 1.08 42.52
C THR A 260 4.82 2.29 42.84
N PRO A 261 3.62 2.04 43.40
CA PRO A 261 3.08 2.92 44.42
C PRO A 261 2.98 2.20 45.76
N HIS A 262 3.58 2.80 46.78
CA HIS A 262 3.59 2.42 48.20
C HIS A 262 2.21 2.50 48.90
N THR A 263 1.08 2.43 48.20
CA THR A 263 -0.26 2.57 48.80
C THR A 263 -0.75 1.31 49.52
N VAL A 264 -0.18 0.15 49.21
CA VAL A 264 -0.53 -1.13 49.85
C VAL A 264 -0.07 -1.17 51.31
N SER A 265 1.06 -0.55 51.67
CA SER A 265 1.54 -0.59 53.07
C SER A 265 0.69 0.28 54.00
N TYR A 266 0.13 1.39 53.49
CA TYR A 266 -0.75 2.27 54.24
C TYR A 266 -2.15 1.66 54.43
N LEU A 267 -2.70 1.09 53.34
CA LEU A 267 -3.97 0.35 53.39
C LEU A 267 -3.85 -0.90 54.26
N TRP A 268 -2.73 -1.62 54.22
CA TRP A 268 -2.49 -2.75 55.11
C TRP A 268 -2.19 -2.30 56.56
N ARG A 269 -1.70 -1.08 56.80
CA ARG A 269 -1.60 -0.57 58.19
C ARG A 269 -2.97 -0.26 58.78
N LEU A 270 -3.87 0.35 57.99
CA LEU A 270 -5.26 0.60 58.38
C LEU A 270 -6.06 -0.70 58.52
N PHE A 271 -5.86 -1.64 57.60
CA PHE A 271 -6.53 -2.94 57.61
C PHE A 271 -6.05 -3.82 58.79
N ARG A 272 -4.77 -3.71 59.19
CA ARG A 272 -4.20 -4.40 60.37
C ARG A 272 -4.66 -3.78 61.69
N GLN A 273 -4.83 -2.46 61.75
CA GLN A 273 -5.46 -1.78 62.90
C GLN A 273 -6.95 -2.12 63.04
N TRP A 274 -7.64 -2.40 61.93
CA TRP A 274 -9.05 -2.79 61.92
C TRP A 274 -9.29 -4.27 62.26
N LEU A 275 -8.41 -5.17 61.82
CA LEU A 275 -8.54 -6.62 62.07
C LEU A 275 -8.07 -7.09 63.46
N PHE A 276 -7.22 -6.31 64.14
CA PHE A 276 -6.74 -6.65 65.48
C PHE A 276 -6.94 -5.49 66.46
N PRO A 277 -8.16 -5.20 66.90
CA PRO A 277 -8.33 -4.40 68.11
C PRO A 277 -7.75 -5.22 69.27
N SER A 278 -6.66 -4.71 69.84
CA SER A 278 -6.14 -5.12 71.15
C SER A 278 -7.31 -5.21 72.13
N LYS A 279 -7.35 -6.29 72.90
CA LYS A 279 -8.38 -6.56 73.91
C LYS A 279 -8.56 -5.35 74.84
N THR A 280 -9.50 -4.46 74.58
CA THR A 280 -10.08 -3.54 75.58
C THR A 280 -11.39 -2.91 75.07
N LYS A 281 -12.49 -3.22 75.77
CA LYS A 281 -13.65 -2.35 76.06
C LYS A 281 -14.51 -1.72 74.95
N PHE A 282 -14.48 -2.13 73.67
CA PHE A 282 -15.41 -1.58 72.67
C PHE A 282 -16.79 -2.29 72.57
N SER A 283 -16.97 -3.44 73.23
CA SER A 283 -18.26 -4.17 73.19
C SER A 283 -19.34 -3.62 74.14
N GLN A 284 -19.01 -2.65 75.00
CA GLN A 284 -19.95 -2.09 75.98
C GLN A 284 -20.57 -0.74 75.56
N GLN A 285 -20.09 -0.10 74.50
CA GLN A 285 -20.63 1.19 74.03
C GLN A 285 -21.56 1.11 72.80
N LEU A 286 -21.87 -0.10 72.32
CA LEU A 286 -22.87 -0.32 71.25
C LEU A 286 -24.26 -0.73 71.77
N THR A 287 -24.50 -0.56 73.08
CA THR A 287 -25.80 -0.83 73.71
C THR A 287 -26.82 0.30 73.55
N ARG A 288 -26.47 1.42 72.90
CA ARG A 288 -27.39 2.56 72.65
C ARG A 288 -27.92 2.71 71.22
N PHE A 289 -27.53 1.85 70.28
CA PHE A 289 -28.05 1.92 68.90
C PHE A 289 -29.20 0.94 68.64
N ASP A 290 -30.13 1.41 67.79
CA ASP A 290 -31.36 0.78 67.32
C ASP A 290 -31.14 -0.69 66.88
N PRO A 291 -32.02 -1.65 67.23
CA PRO A 291 -31.93 -3.05 66.80
C PRO A 291 -31.60 -3.26 65.30
N PHE A 292 -32.00 -2.35 64.42
CA PHE A 292 -31.71 -2.40 62.99
C PHE A 292 -30.21 -2.27 62.66
N ILE A 293 -29.48 -1.38 63.37
CA ILE A 293 -28.04 -1.17 63.17
C ILE A 293 -27.25 -2.40 63.66
N ARG A 294 -27.70 -3.04 64.74
CA ARG A 294 -27.09 -4.31 65.22
C ARG A 294 -27.28 -5.44 64.22
N PHE A 295 -28.43 -5.49 63.55
CA PHE A 295 -28.69 -6.46 62.49
C PHE A 295 -27.78 -6.23 61.28
N LEU A 296 -27.68 -4.99 60.79
CA LEU A 296 -26.79 -4.60 59.69
C LEU A 296 -25.31 -4.89 59.99
N TRP A 297 -24.83 -4.58 61.21
CA TRP A 297 -23.44 -4.84 61.60
C TRP A 297 -23.13 -6.35 61.66
N ARG A 298 -24.09 -7.16 62.15
CA ARG A 298 -23.95 -8.63 62.15
C ARG A 298 -24.02 -9.22 60.76
N LEU A 299 -24.87 -8.68 59.88
CA LEU A 299 -24.96 -9.08 58.48
C LEU A 299 -23.64 -8.77 57.75
N LEU A 300 -23.09 -7.57 57.95
CA LEU A 300 -21.85 -7.13 57.33
C LEU A 300 -20.64 -7.94 57.82
N LEU A 301 -20.55 -8.25 59.12
CA LEU A 301 -19.56 -9.19 59.66
C LEU A 301 -19.69 -10.60 59.10
N CYS A 302 -20.92 -11.10 58.91
CA CYS A 302 -21.16 -12.41 58.33
C CYS A 302 -20.75 -12.44 56.85
N ILE A 303 -21.13 -11.43 56.07
CA ILE A 303 -20.74 -11.30 54.66
C ILE A 303 -19.22 -11.18 54.53
N LEU A 304 -18.58 -10.38 55.39
CA LEU A 304 -17.12 -10.23 55.41
C LEU A 304 -16.41 -11.55 55.79
N ARG A 305 -16.91 -12.28 56.80
CA ARG A 305 -16.35 -13.59 57.19
C ARG A 305 -16.53 -14.66 56.12
N VAL A 306 -17.68 -14.67 55.44
CA VAL A 306 -17.93 -15.58 54.32
C VAL A 306 -17.07 -15.20 53.13
N GLY A 307 -16.96 -13.91 52.81
CA GLY A 307 -16.08 -13.38 51.76
C GLY A 307 -14.61 -13.75 52.01
N ILE A 308 -14.08 -13.51 53.21
CA ILE A 308 -12.70 -13.88 53.60
C ILE A 308 -12.48 -15.41 53.53
N ARG A 309 -13.46 -16.21 53.94
CA ARG A 309 -13.36 -17.68 53.80
C ARG A 309 -13.42 -18.15 52.36
N MET A 310 -14.20 -17.49 51.49
CA MET A 310 -14.23 -17.82 50.06
C MET A 310 -12.95 -17.38 49.35
N THR A 311 -12.43 -16.18 49.62
CA THR A 311 -11.23 -15.67 48.97
C THR A 311 -9.95 -16.36 49.42
N ILE A 312 -9.87 -16.86 50.67
CA ILE A 312 -8.68 -17.59 51.17
C ILE A 312 -8.84 -19.12 51.02
N GLY A 313 -10.06 -19.64 51.14
CA GLY A 313 -10.33 -21.09 51.11
C GLY A 313 -10.43 -21.67 49.70
N CYS A 314 -11.18 -21.03 48.81
CA CYS A 314 -11.39 -21.56 47.47
C CYS A 314 -10.11 -21.67 46.64
N PRO A 315 -9.16 -20.70 46.63
CA PRO A 315 -7.95 -20.84 45.83
C PRO A 315 -7.01 -21.93 46.33
N LYS A 316 -6.91 -22.13 47.66
CA LYS A 316 -6.08 -23.18 48.28
C LYS A 316 -6.60 -24.58 47.95
N ASP A 317 -7.91 -24.76 47.96
CA ASP A 317 -8.52 -26.04 47.66
C ASP A 317 -8.60 -26.30 46.15
N PHE A 318 -8.86 -25.25 45.34
CA PHE A 318 -8.84 -25.32 43.88
C PHE A 318 -7.43 -25.64 43.34
N ALA A 319 -6.38 -24.99 43.84
CA ALA A 319 -5.00 -25.26 43.45
C ALA A 319 -4.52 -26.68 43.85
N ARG A 320 -4.95 -27.19 45.01
CA ARG A 320 -4.67 -28.58 45.42
C ARG A 320 -5.40 -29.61 44.57
N HIS A 321 -6.61 -29.29 44.08
CA HIS A 321 -7.39 -30.18 43.24
C HIS A 321 -6.94 -30.13 41.78
N SER A 322 -6.62 -28.95 41.23
CA SER A 322 -6.09 -28.82 39.86
C SER A 322 -4.73 -29.52 39.71
N TYR A 323 -3.86 -29.43 40.72
CA TYR A 323 -2.58 -30.16 40.75
C TYR A 323 -2.72 -31.69 40.87
N ARG A 324 -3.84 -32.20 41.43
CA ARG A 324 -4.13 -33.64 41.51
C ARG A 324 -4.82 -34.18 40.26
N LEU A 325 -5.48 -33.32 39.48
CA LEU A 325 -6.23 -33.67 38.27
C LEU A 325 -5.34 -33.82 37.01
N THR A 326 -4.06 -33.44 37.08
CA THR A 326 -3.06 -33.58 36.02
C THR A 326 -2.37 -34.94 35.97
N LYS A 327 -2.52 -35.82 36.99
CA LYS A 327 -1.99 -37.20 36.97
C LYS A 327 -3.08 -38.21 36.62
N LYS A 328 -2.90 -38.95 35.51
CA LYS A 328 -3.88 -39.87 34.90
C LYS A 328 -4.40 -40.96 35.85
N ASP A 329 -3.55 -41.51 36.72
CA ASP A 329 -3.92 -42.68 37.56
C ASP A 329 -4.75 -42.35 38.81
N ILE A 330 -4.92 -41.06 39.15
CA ILE A 330 -5.61 -40.62 40.38
C ILE A 330 -7.04 -40.12 40.09
N ARG A 331 -7.42 -39.91 38.81
CA ARG A 331 -8.74 -39.39 38.40
C ARG A 331 -9.89 -40.28 38.89
N ALA A 332 -9.78 -41.60 38.77
CA ALA A 332 -10.89 -42.51 39.10
C ALA A 332 -11.18 -42.58 40.61
N SER A 333 -10.16 -42.45 41.47
CA SER A 333 -10.33 -42.46 42.93
C SER A 333 -10.77 -41.09 43.47
N THR A 334 -10.31 -39.99 42.86
CA THR A 334 -10.77 -38.64 43.22
C THR A 334 -12.23 -38.40 42.82
N TRP A 335 -12.70 -38.91 41.68
CA TRP A 335 -14.13 -38.80 41.31
C TRP A 335 -15.06 -39.57 42.27
N ARG A 336 -14.61 -40.70 42.85
CA ARG A 336 -15.38 -41.43 43.86
C ARG A 336 -15.41 -40.70 45.21
N SER A 337 -14.26 -40.18 45.67
CA SER A 337 -14.19 -39.45 46.94
C SER A 337 -14.86 -38.07 46.89
N LEU A 338 -14.82 -37.38 45.73
CA LEU A 338 -15.58 -36.16 45.48
C LEU A 338 -17.09 -36.44 45.51
N ARG A 339 -17.56 -37.55 44.91
CA ARG A 339 -18.98 -37.92 44.93
C ARG A 339 -19.45 -38.23 46.35
N GLU A 340 -18.65 -38.92 47.16
CA GLU A 340 -19.00 -39.23 48.55
C GLU A 340 -18.94 -38.01 49.48
N GLN A 341 -17.92 -37.15 49.38
CA GLN A 341 -17.83 -35.93 50.21
C GLN A 341 -18.82 -34.82 49.81
N SER A 342 -19.10 -34.67 48.52
CA SER A 342 -20.06 -33.67 48.03
C SER A 342 -21.50 -34.01 48.42
N PHE A 343 -21.87 -35.29 48.47
CA PHE A 343 -23.18 -35.73 48.95
C PHE A 343 -23.41 -35.33 50.42
N ASP A 344 -22.42 -35.55 51.27
CA ASP A 344 -22.52 -35.26 52.71
C ASP A 344 -22.51 -33.76 53.05
N GLN A 345 -21.72 -32.98 52.31
CA GLN A 345 -21.75 -31.51 52.41
C GLN A 345 -23.06 -30.93 51.85
N TRP A 346 -23.59 -31.49 50.75
CA TRP A 346 -24.87 -31.09 50.18
C TRP A 346 -26.04 -31.35 51.14
N PHE A 347 -26.07 -32.50 51.83
CA PHE A 347 -27.08 -32.76 52.85
C PHE A 347 -26.97 -31.86 54.09
N ARG A 348 -25.76 -31.38 54.46
CA ARG A 348 -25.59 -30.36 55.51
C ARG A 348 -26.10 -29.00 55.06
N VAL A 349 -25.73 -28.54 53.87
CA VAL A 349 -26.19 -27.27 53.29
C VAL A 349 -27.70 -27.29 53.08
N LYS A 350 -28.26 -28.39 52.58
CA LYS A 350 -29.71 -28.59 52.41
C LYS A 350 -30.46 -28.53 53.74
N ARG A 351 -29.93 -29.15 54.81
CA ARG A 351 -30.49 -29.05 56.17
C ARG A 351 -30.41 -27.65 56.75
N LEU A 352 -29.27 -26.96 56.57
CA LEU A 352 -29.09 -25.57 56.98
C LEU A 352 -30.03 -24.63 56.22
N PHE A 353 -30.22 -24.84 54.91
CA PHE A 353 -31.12 -24.05 54.07
C PHE A 353 -32.60 -24.27 54.42
N HIS A 354 -33.00 -25.50 54.77
CA HIS A 354 -34.38 -25.79 55.19
C HIS A 354 -34.75 -25.13 56.53
N ARG A 355 -33.78 -24.94 57.44
CA ARG A 355 -33.96 -24.27 58.74
C ARG A 355 -34.00 -22.75 58.68
N LEU A 356 -33.83 -22.14 57.50
CA LEU A 356 -33.87 -20.69 57.34
C LEU A 356 -35.32 -20.18 57.19
N PRO A 357 -35.65 -19.00 57.74
CA PRO A 357 -36.91 -18.30 57.47
C PRO A 357 -37.13 -18.05 55.97
N HIS A 358 -38.38 -17.99 55.53
CA HIS A 358 -38.72 -17.81 54.10
C HIS A 358 -38.09 -16.53 53.48
N THR A 359 -37.99 -15.43 54.23
CA THR A 359 -37.36 -14.18 53.78
C THR A 359 -35.86 -14.32 53.48
N THR A 360 -35.13 -15.10 54.29
CA THR A 360 -33.71 -15.36 54.07
C THR A 360 -33.47 -16.27 52.85
N LYS A 361 -34.40 -17.18 52.54
CA LYS A 361 -34.31 -18.04 51.34
C LYS A 361 -34.41 -17.22 50.05
N TYR A 362 -35.35 -16.27 49.98
CA TYR A 362 -35.47 -15.37 48.82
C TYR A 362 -34.25 -14.46 48.67
N LEU A 363 -33.68 -13.98 49.78
CA LEU A 363 -32.49 -13.13 49.76
C LEU A 363 -31.23 -13.87 49.30
N VAL A 364 -31.03 -15.12 49.72
CA VAL A 364 -29.93 -15.97 49.23
C VAL A 364 -30.09 -16.29 47.75
N LEU A 365 -31.31 -16.59 47.30
CA LEU A 365 -31.61 -16.83 45.88
C LEU A 365 -31.31 -15.58 45.03
N ALA A 366 -31.72 -14.40 45.50
CA ALA A 366 -31.45 -13.13 44.83
C ALA A 366 -29.94 -12.85 44.71
N ILE A 367 -29.17 -13.10 45.78
CA ILE A 367 -27.70 -12.94 45.75
C ILE A 367 -27.07 -13.90 44.74
N VAL A 368 -27.50 -15.16 44.71
CA VAL A 368 -26.97 -16.16 43.76
C VAL A 368 -27.29 -15.77 42.31
N LEU A 369 -28.52 -15.35 42.03
CA LEU A 369 -28.92 -14.83 40.71
C LEU A 369 -28.12 -13.60 40.30
N THR A 370 -27.88 -12.68 41.23
CA THR A 370 -27.09 -11.47 40.98
C THR A 370 -25.63 -11.82 40.69
N CYS A 371 -25.04 -12.75 41.44
CA CYS A 371 -23.69 -13.26 41.18
C CYS A 371 -23.58 -13.98 39.83
N LEU A 372 -24.60 -14.74 39.43
CA LEU A 372 -24.66 -15.40 38.11
C LEU A 372 -24.75 -14.37 36.97
N ALA A 373 -25.63 -13.37 37.10
CA ALA A 373 -25.76 -12.29 36.12
C ALA A 373 -24.47 -11.47 36.01
N PHE A 374 -23.81 -11.18 37.14
CA PHE A 374 -22.54 -10.49 37.17
C PHE A 374 -21.41 -11.33 36.53
N GLY A 375 -21.36 -12.64 36.82
CA GLY A 375 -20.41 -13.56 36.18
C GLY A 375 -20.60 -13.66 34.66
N MET A 376 -21.84 -13.78 34.19
CA MET A 376 -22.16 -13.74 32.75
C MET A 376 -21.79 -12.40 32.11
N GLY A 377 -22.03 -11.28 32.81
CA GLY A 377 -21.65 -9.95 32.35
C GLY A 377 -20.13 -9.77 32.18
N ILE A 378 -19.32 -10.32 33.10
CA ILE A 378 -17.85 -10.28 32.99
C ILE A 378 -17.38 -11.10 31.79
N VAL A 379 -17.89 -12.32 31.60
CA VAL A 379 -17.50 -13.18 30.48
C VAL A 379 -17.91 -12.55 29.14
N TRP A 380 -19.12 -11.99 29.06
CA TRP A 380 -19.59 -11.29 27.87
C TRP A 380 -18.74 -10.04 27.58
N ARG A 381 -18.38 -9.27 28.62
CA ARG A 381 -17.49 -8.12 28.48
C ARG A 381 -16.08 -8.53 28.01
N GLN A 382 -15.50 -9.60 28.55
CA GLN A 382 -14.20 -10.10 28.11
C GLN A 382 -14.24 -10.60 26.65
N HIS A 383 -15.32 -11.29 26.26
CA HIS A 383 -15.48 -11.77 24.89
C HIS A 383 -15.67 -10.61 23.89
N THR A 384 -16.44 -9.59 24.26
CA THR A 384 -16.64 -8.40 23.41
C THR A 384 -15.36 -7.56 23.32
N GLN A 385 -14.61 -7.45 24.42
CA GLN A 385 -13.30 -6.80 24.43
C GLN A 385 -12.29 -7.52 23.54
N ALA A 386 -12.18 -8.85 23.64
CA ALA A 386 -11.25 -9.64 22.82
C ALA A 386 -11.55 -9.50 21.30
N LEU A 387 -12.84 -9.47 20.91
CA LEU A 387 -13.23 -9.22 19.52
C LEU A 387 -12.84 -7.80 19.06
N SER A 388 -13.09 -6.79 19.89
CA SER A 388 -12.73 -5.41 19.55
C SER A 388 -11.21 -5.19 19.48
N GLU A 389 -10.43 -5.88 20.32
CA GLU A 389 -8.97 -5.81 20.30
C GLU A 389 -8.40 -6.43 19.02
N ALA A 390 -8.97 -7.56 18.56
CA ALA A 390 -8.60 -8.18 17.29
C ALA A 390 -8.93 -7.26 16.10
N GLU A 391 -10.11 -6.65 16.08
CA GLU A 391 -10.53 -5.69 15.05
C GLU A 391 -9.63 -4.45 15.01
N MET A 392 -9.30 -3.87 16.17
CA MET A 392 -8.38 -2.73 16.25
C MET A 392 -6.97 -3.09 15.78
N THR A 393 -6.49 -4.29 16.11
CA THR A 393 -5.19 -4.78 15.63
C THR A 393 -5.20 -4.93 14.10
N TYR A 394 -6.26 -5.52 13.55
CA TYR A 394 -6.43 -5.65 12.11
C TYR A 394 -6.46 -4.28 11.41
N LEU A 395 -7.28 -3.34 11.89
CA LEU A 395 -7.35 -1.99 11.35
C LEU A 395 -6.00 -1.27 11.42
N SER A 396 -5.22 -1.48 12.48
CA SER A 396 -3.88 -0.92 12.61
C SER A 396 -2.91 -1.47 11.55
N GLN A 397 -2.96 -2.77 11.25
CA GLN A 397 -2.13 -3.40 10.22
C GLN A 397 -2.51 -2.90 8.82
N VAL A 398 -3.80 -2.82 8.53
CA VAL A 398 -4.31 -2.23 7.27
C VAL A 398 -3.83 -0.79 7.13
N SER A 399 -3.95 0.02 8.19
CA SER A 399 -3.47 1.42 8.16
C SER A 399 -1.95 1.52 7.96
N SER A 400 -1.17 0.59 8.52
CA SER A 400 0.28 0.58 8.32
C SER A 400 0.67 0.23 6.89
N ILE A 401 -0.05 -0.69 6.25
CA ILE A 401 0.18 -1.05 4.85
C ILE A 401 -0.17 0.13 3.95
N GLN A 402 -1.30 0.80 4.23
CA GLN A 402 -1.68 2.01 3.50
C GLN A 402 -0.60 3.10 3.61
N ALA A 403 -0.03 3.32 4.80
CA ALA A 403 1.05 4.28 4.98
C ALA A 403 2.33 3.90 4.21
N ILE A 404 2.65 2.61 4.08
CA ILE A 404 3.77 2.14 3.26
C ILE A 404 3.49 2.40 1.77
N LEU A 405 2.26 2.13 1.31
CA LEU A 405 1.84 2.40 -0.07
C LEU A 405 1.91 3.89 -0.40
N ASP A 406 1.36 4.76 0.46
CA ASP A 406 1.38 6.21 0.25
C ASP A 406 2.83 6.74 0.20
N ARG A 407 3.77 6.15 0.96
CA ARG A 407 5.20 6.45 0.87
C ARG A 407 5.85 5.91 -0.40
N ALA A 408 5.49 4.72 -0.85
CA ALA A 408 6.01 4.11 -2.08
C ALA A 408 5.59 4.92 -3.31
N GLU A 409 4.32 5.34 -3.35
CA GLU A 409 3.78 6.25 -4.37
C GLU A 409 4.51 7.59 -4.35
N SER A 410 4.78 8.14 -3.16
CA SER A 410 5.56 9.37 -3.01
C SER A 410 6.99 9.21 -3.56
N ALA A 411 7.66 8.08 -3.27
CA ALA A 411 9.00 7.79 -3.79
C ALA A 411 9.01 7.70 -5.34
N LEU A 412 8.01 7.07 -5.95
CA LEU A 412 7.83 7.05 -7.40
C LEU A 412 7.64 8.47 -7.98
N ILE A 413 6.84 9.31 -7.32
CA ILE A 413 6.65 10.72 -7.73
C ILE A 413 7.97 11.48 -7.73
N TYR A 414 8.87 11.15 -6.80
CA TYR A 414 10.20 11.73 -6.69
C TYR A 414 11.28 11.06 -7.54
N LYS A 415 10.91 10.07 -8.37
CA LYS A 415 11.82 9.26 -9.20
C LYS A 415 12.87 8.51 -8.38
N ASP A 416 12.57 8.19 -7.13
CA ASP A 416 13.38 7.32 -6.29
C ASP A 416 12.86 5.88 -6.39
N GLU A 417 13.22 5.22 -7.49
CA GLU A 417 12.78 3.86 -7.80
C GLU A 417 13.40 2.81 -6.86
N GLU A 418 14.60 3.07 -6.31
CA GLU A 418 15.20 2.17 -5.32
C GLU A 418 14.41 2.17 -4.01
N GLN A 419 14.06 3.35 -3.50
CA GLN A 419 13.24 3.47 -2.31
C GLN A 419 11.83 2.92 -2.54
N ALA A 420 11.21 3.23 -3.69
CA ALA A 420 9.90 2.71 -4.06
C ALA A 420 9.90 1.17 -4.09
N ARG A 421 10.93 0.55 -4.70
CA ARG A 421 11.09 -0.91 -4.74
C ARG A 421 11.18 -1.52 -3.35
N ALA A 422 11.97 -0.92 -2.45
CA ALA A 422 12.08 -1.38 -1.07
C ALA A 422 10.72 -1.30 -0.33
N LEU A 423 9.98 -0.20 -0.52
CA LEU A 423 8.68 0.00 0.12
C LEU A 423 7.59 -0.93 -0.42
N TYR A 424 7.52 -1.18 -1.73
CA TYR A 424 6.56 -2.15 -2.29
C TYR A 424 6.91 -3.60 -1.90
N THR A 425 8.20 -3.93 -1.77
CA THR A 425 8.63 -5.23 -1.21
C THR A 425 8.11 -5.37 0.22
N GLN A 426 8.31 -4.34 1.06
CA GLN A 426 7.79 -4.31 2.43
C GLN A 426 6.25 -4.40 2.49
N ALA A 427 5.55 -3.71 1.59
CA ALA A 427 4.09 -3.75 1.50
C ALA A 427 3.59 -5.15 1.13
N THR A 428 4.26 -5.83 0.19
CA THR A 428 3.94 -7.20 -0.23
C THR A 428 4.15 -8.19 0.93
N GLU A 429 5.26 -8.07 1.66
CA GLU A 429 5.53 -8.88 2.85
C GLU A 429 4.47 -8.66 3.93
N ALA A 430 4.13 -7.40 4.25
CA ALA A 430 3.11 -7.07 5.23
C ALA A 430 1.72 -7.56 4.82
N LEU A 431 1.37 -7.48 3.53
CA LEU A 431 0.11 -7.97 2.98
C LEU A 431 0.01 -9.49 3.05
N SER A 432 1.12 -10.21 2.89
CA SER A 432 1.15 -11.68 3.02
C SER A 432 0.82 -12.15 4.44
N ALA A 433 1.15 -11.34 5.46
CA ALA A 433 0.92 -11.61 6.87
C ALA A 433 -0.48 -11.25 7.38
N LEU A 434 -1.33 -10.60 6.56
CA LEU A 434 -2.69 -10.23 6.96
C LEU A 434 -3.62 -11.45 7.11
N PRO A 435 -4.44 -11.51 8.19
CA PRO A 435 -5.49 -12.52 8.36
C PRO A 435 -6.53 -12.51 7.21
N ILE A 436 -7.13 -13.67 6.94
CA ILE A 436 -8.08 -13.90 5.82
C ILE A 436 -9.33 -14.67 6.33
N GLU A 437 -9.66 -14.53 7.61
CA GLU A 437 -10.67 -15.37 8.27
C GLU A 437 -12.10 -14.96 7.87
N THR A 438 -12.32 -13.67 7.64
CA THR A 438 -13.63 -13.12 7.28
C THR A 438 -13.71 -12.72 5.80
N VAL A 439 -14.94 -12.66 5.26
CA VAL A 439 -15.19 -12.20 3.88
C VAL A 439 -14.79 -10.72 3.70
N GLU A 440 -14.95 -9.91 4.74
CA GLU A 440 -14.55 -8.49 4.72
C GLU A 440 -13.01 -8.36 4.68
N GLU A 441 -12.28 -9.17 5.44
CA GLU A 441 -10.82 -9.24 5.41
C GLU A 441 -10.28 -9.68 4.05
N GLN A 442 -10.94 -10.66 3.42
CA GLN A 442 -10.62 -11.12 2.06
C GLN A 442 -10.74 -9.99 1.04
N GLN A 443 -11.83 -9.22 1.10
CA GLN A 443 -12.04 -8.09 0.20
C GLN A 443 -11.05 -6.96 0.45
N ALA A 444 -10.75 -6.64 1.72
CA ALA A 444 -9.77 -5.62 2.06
C ALA A 444 -8.36 -5.99 1.59
N ARG A 445 -7.95 -7.25 1.78
CA ARG A 445 -6.66 -7.75 1.27
C ARG A 445 -6.61 -7.72 -0.26
N ALA A 446 -7.67 -8.12 -0.94
CA ALA A 446 -7.72 -8.07 -2.41
C ALA A 446 -7.55 -6.64 -2.95
N ARG A 447 -8.23 -5.65 -2.33
CA ARG A 447 -8.07 -4.23 -2.69
C ARG A 447 -6.64 -3.72 -2.47
N LEU A 448 -6.04 -4.03 -1.32
CA LEU A 448 -4.64 -3.64 -1.06
C LEU A 448 -3.67 -4.34 -2.02
N GLN A 449 -3.95 -5.60 -2.39
CA GLN A 449 -3.14 -6.34 -3.34
C GLN A 449 -3.19 -5.72 -4.74
N GLU A 450 -4.36 -5.27 -5.17
CA GLU A 450 -4.53 -4.55 -6.44
C GLU A 450 -3.77 -3.22 -6.43
N GLN A 451 -3.78 -2.48 -5.32
CA GLN A 451 -3.00 -1.25 -5.16
C GLN A 451 -1.48 -1.51 -5.20
N VAL A 452 -1.01 -2.54 -4.48
CA VAL A 452 0.39 -2.96 -4.54
C VAL A 452 0.78 -3.31 -5.98
N GLN A 453 -0.04 -4.11 -6.66
CA GLN A 453 0.24 -4.55 -8.02
C GLN A 453 0.29 -3.37 -8.99
N SER A 454 -0.69 -2.46 -8.95
CA SER A 454 -0.70 -1.27 -9.81
C SER A 454 0.51 -0.35 -9.57
N GLY A 455 0.94 -0.21 -8.32
CA GLY A 455 2.16 0.51 -7.96
C GLY A 455 3.43 -0.16 -8.50
N MET A 456 3.53 -1.49 -8.36
CA MET A 456 4.63 -2.28 -8.91
C MET A 456 4.66 -2.25 -10.45
N ASP A 457 3.50 -2.28 -11.11
CA ASP A 457 3.41 -2.18 -12.56
C ASP A 457 3.93 -0.83 -13.05
N THR A 458 3.64 0.24 -12.29
CA THR A 458 4.17 1.58 -12.56
C THR A 458 5.68 1.62 -12.36
N LEU A 459 6.19 1.06 -11.26
CA LEU A 459 7.63 0.95 -10.99
C LEU A 459 8.36 0.18 -12.10
N HIS A 460 7.77 -0.91 -12.59
CA HIS A 460 8.34 -1.76 -13.63
C HIS A 460 8.08 -1.23 -15.05
N HIS A 461 7.45 -0.06 -15.22
CA HIS A 461 7.11 0.52 -16.52
C HIS A 461 6.32 -0.46 -17.41
N ILE A 462 5.37 -1.18 -16.81
CA ILE A 462 4.48 -2.12 -17.51
C ILE A 462 3.34 -1.36 -18.17
N VAL A 463 3.11 -1.63 -19.45
CA VAL A 463 1.94 -1.20 -20.20
C VAL A 463 1.14 -2.43 -20.62
N TYR A 464 0.01 -2.65 -19.97
CA TYR A 464 -0.89 -3.74 -20.33
C TYR A 464 -1.66 -3.43 -21.62
N VAL A 465 -1.66 -4.39 -22.54
CA VAL A 465 -2.42 -4.37 -23.79
C VAL A 465 -3.34 -5.61 -23.79
N PRO A 466 -4.49 -5.54 -23.10
CA PRO A 466 -5.34 -6.73 -22.87
C PRO A 466 -6.06 -7.22 -24.12
N ASP A 467 -6.47 -6.31 -25.02
CA ASP A 467 -7.20 -6.64 -26.25
C ASP A 467 -6.60 -5.91 -27.46
N PRO A 468 -5.42 -6.34 -27.94
CA PRO A 468 -4.78 -5.72 -29.10
C PRO A 468 -5.65 -5.94 -30.35
N PRO A 469 -5.91 -4.90 -31.17
CA PRO A 469 -6.73 -5.03 -32.36
C PRO A 469 -6.20 -6.07 -33.35
N ILE A 470 -7.08 -6.96 -33.80
CA ILE A 470 -6.80 -7.85 -34.92
C ILE A 470 -6.82 -7.06 -36.24
N LEU A 471 -5.76 -7.24 -37.04
CA LEU A 471 -5.66 -6.68 -38.38
C LEU A 471 -5.97 -7.71 -39.46
N GLY A 472 -5.74 -9.01 -39.23
CA GLY A 472 -6.10 -10.04 -40.19
C GLY A 472 -6.01 -11.44 -39.60
N ASP A 473 -6.80 -12.36 -40.14
CA ASP A 473 -6.82 -13.77 -39.74
C ASP A 473 -6.64 -14.69 -40.96
N LEU A 474 -5.51 -15.40 -41.04
CA LEU A 474 -5.24 -16.36 -42.12
C LEU A 474 -6.12 -17.61 -42.01
N SER A 475 -6.61 -17.95 -40.80
CA SER A 475 -7.49 -19.11 -40.62
C SER A 475 -8.85 -18.95 -41.30
N SER A 476 -9.22 -17.71 -41.67
CA SER A 476 -10.43 -17.41 -42.44
C SER A 476 -10.32 -17.75 -43.93
N LEU A 477 -9.12 -18.02 -44.43
CA LEU A 477 -8.86 -18.34 -45.83
C LEU A 477 -9.12 -19.83 -46.12
N GLU A 478 -9.35 -20.15 -47.39
CA GLU A 478 -9.52 -21.54 -47.83
C GLU A 478 -8.25 -22.36 -47.52
N GLY A 479 -8.43 -23.49 -46.83
CA GLY A 479 -7.33 -24.33 -46.35
C GLY A 479 -6.78 -23.94 -44.97
N ALA A 480 -7.23 -22.82 -44.38
CA ALA A 480 -6.85 -22.32 -43.06
C ALA A 480 -5.32 -22.41 -42.78
N PRO A 481 -4.47 -21.81 -43.64
CA PRO A 481 -3.02 -21.87 -43.46
C PRO A 481 -2.59 -21.23 -42.14
N GLU A 482 -1.54 -21.80 -41.56
CA GLU A 482 -0.84 -21.21 -40.43
C GLU A 482 0.06 -20.07 -40.92
N ALA A 483 0.20 -19.02 -40.12
CA ALA A 483 1.13 -17.97 -40.42
C ALA A 483 2.52 -18.36 -39.92
N LEU A 484 3.49 -18.44 -40.82
CA LEU A 484 4.85 -18.82 -40.50
C LEU A 484 5.70 -17.59 -40.14
N SER A 485 5.67 -16.55 -40.97
CA SER A 485 6.53 -15.38 -40.80
C SER A 485 5.79 -14.07 -41.07
N LEU A 486 6.23 -13.00 -40.41
CA LEU A 486 5.71 -11.65 -40.57
C LEU A 486 6.84 -10.72 -41.02
N LEU A 487 6.64 -10.05 -42.15
CA LEU A 487 7.61 -9.17 -42.78
C LEU A 487 6.99 -7.80 -43.00
N LEU A 488 7.77 -6.75 -42.72
CA LEU A 488 7.37 -5.36 -42.96
C LEU A 488 8.32 -4.77 -44.02
N SER A 489 7.73 -4.20 -45.08
CA SER A 489 8.47 -3.47 -46.11
C SER A 489 7.77 -2.12 -46.34
N GLY A 490 8.37 -1.05 -45.83
CA GLY A 490 7.68 0.24 -45.69
C GLY A 490 6.42 0.07 -44.84
N ASP A 491 5.25 0.43 -45.39
CA ASP A 491 3.96 0.26 -44.71
C ASP A 491 3.28 -1.10 -45.00
N ALA A 492 3.79 -1.89 -45.96
CA ALA A 492 3.17 -3.15 -46.35
C ALA A 492 3.55 -4.29 -45.38
N VAL A 493 2.54 -4.94 -44.80
CA VAL A 493 2.70 -6.11 -43.93
C VAL A 493 2.45 -7.37 -44.76
N THR A 494 3.50 -8.16 -44.94
CA THR A 494 3.46 -9.42 -45.68
C THR A 494 3.57 -10.60 -44.72
N VAL A 495 2.73 -11.62 -44.92
CA VAL A 495 2.73 -12.85 -44.14
C VAL A 495 3.00 -14.04 -45.04
N LEU A 496 3.88 -14.93 -44.60
CA LEU A 496 4.14 -16.22 -45.26
C LEU A 496 3.25 -17.29 -44.64
N GLY A 497 2.44 -17.96 -45.46
CA GLY A 497 1.57 -19.05 -45.02
C GLY A 497 2.24 -20.42 -45.08
N SER A 498 1.75 -21.36 -44.27
CA SER A 498 2.16 -22.77 -44.30
C SER A 498 1.80 -23.49 -45.60
N ASP A 499 0.93 -22.90 -46.42
CA ASP A 499 0.60 -23.35 -47.77
C ASP A 499 1.56 -22.80 -48.84
N HIS A 500 2.69 -22.25 -48.41
CA HIS A 500 3.75 -21.70 -49.26
C HIS A 500 3.32 -20.49 -50.11
N LYS A 501 2.26 -19.78 -49.69
CA LYS A 501 1.81 -18.54 -50.34
C LYS A 501 2.22 -17.31 -49.54
N TRP A 502 2.33 -16.19 -50.25
CA TRP A 502 2.63 -14.89 -49.64
C TRP A 502 1.37 -14.05 -49.66
N TYR A 503 1.05 -13.48 -48.51
CA TYR A 503 -0.17 -12.73 -48.28
C TYR A 503 0.17 -11.29 -47.94
N ASN A 504 -0.37 -10.33 -48.70
CA ASN A 504 -0.36 -8.92 -48.28
C ASN A 504 -1.57 -8.66 -47.40
N LEU A 505 -1.35 -7.97 -46.28
CA LEU A 505 -2.41 -7.55 -45.38
C LEU A 505 -3.02 -6.23 -45.82
N GLN A 506 -4.30 -6.25 -46.20
CA GLN A 506 -5.09 -5.05 -46.44
C GLN A 506 -5.60 -4.49 -45.11
N LYS A 507 -4.79 -3.67 -44.43
CA LYS A 507 -5.05 -3.15 -43.06
C LYS A 507 -6.45 -2.57 -42.87
N THR A 508 -6.99 -1.86 -43.88
CA THR A 508 -8.32 -1.23 -43.82
C THR A 508 -9.47 -2.22 -43.94
N GLN A 509 -9.30 -3.28 -44.73
CA GLN A 509 -10.32 -4.29 -44.97
C GLN A 509 -10.22 -5.46 -44.00
N LYS A 510 -9.09 -5.57 -43.30
CA LYS A 510 -8.71 -6.67 -42.42
C LYS A 510 -8.67 -8.03 -43.11
N THR A 511 -8.30 -8.03 -44.38
CA THR A 511 -8.25 -9.21 -45.25
C THR A 511 -6.85 -9.41 -45.81
N PHE A 512 -6.58 -10.65 -46.23
CA PHE A 512 -5.35 -10.98 -46.94
C PHE A 512 -5.60 -11.13 -48.43
N THR A 513 -4.69 -10.57 -49.22
CA THR A 513 -4.64 -10.79 -50.67
C THR A 513 -3.39 -11.60 -50.99
N VAL A 514 -3.56 -12.68 -51.76
CA VAL A 514 -2.41 -13.48 -52.21
C VAL A 514 -1.60 -12.64 -53.21
N ILE A 515 -0.34 -12.39 -52.88
CA ILE A 515 0.62 -11.74 -53.78
C ILE A 515 1.23 -12.80 -54.70
N HIS A 516 1.61 -13.95 -54.13
CA HIS A 516 2.28 -15.02 -54.86
C HIS A 516 1.68 -16.41 -54.54
N GLN A 517 1.48 -17.20 -55.59
CA GLN A 517 0.90 -18.54 -55.54
C GLN A 517 2.01 -19.59 -55.54
N GLY A 518 2.43 -20.03 -54.36
CA GLY A 518 3.44 -21.08 -54.17
C GLY A 518 4.88 -20.59 -54.31
N THR A 519 5.81 -21.30 -53.67
CA THR A 519 7.26 -21.09 -53.80
C THR A 519 7.93 -22.30 -54.49
N PRO A 520 8.97 -22.11 -55.31
CA PRO A 520 9.82 -23.18 -55.86
C PRO A 520 10.36 -24.20 -54.86
N SER A 521 10.34 -23.91 -53.55
CA SER A 521 10.76 -24.81 -52.48
C SER A 521 9.89 -24.60 -51.24
N GLU A 522 9.67 -25.68 -50.47
CA GLU A 522 8.76 -25.67 -49.31
C GLU A 522 9.34 -24.85 -48.15
N ILE A 523 8.53 -23.95 -47.62
CA ILE A 523 8.86 -23.15 -46.44
C ILE A 523 8.80 -24.07 -45.21
N SER A 524 9.89 -24.19 -44.47
CA SER A 524 10.01 -25.13 -43.34
C SER A 524 9.96 -24.47 -41.96
N SER A 525 10.10 -23.14 -41.90
CA SER A 525 10.41 -22.42 -40.68
C SER A 525 9.87 -20.98 -40.72
N PRO A 526 9.60 -20.35 -39.56
CA PRO A 526 9.21 -18.93 -39.46
C PRO A 526 10.30 -17.94 -39.89
N VAL A 527 11.52 -18.42 -40.16
CA VAL A 527 12.69 -17.59 -40.46
C VAL A 527 12.69 -17.12 -41.92
N ALA A 528 12.37 -15.84 -42.11
CA ALA A 528 12.36 -15.16 -43.41
C ALA A 528 12.81 -13.70 -43.29
N THR A 529 13.29 -13.11 -44.38
CA THR A 529 13.68 -11.69 -44.44
C THR A 529 13.63 -11.16 -45.87
N MET A 530 13.51 -9.84 -46.03
CA MET A 530 13.55 -9.16 -47.33
C MET A 530 14.93 -8.55 -47.58
N ILE A 531 15.43 -8.68 -48.80
CA ILE A 531 16.66 -8.06 -49.29
C ILE A 531 16.31 -7.30 -50.56
N GLY A 532 16.10 -5.98 -50.45
CA GLY A 532 15.48 -5.21 -51.53
C GLY A 532 14.13 -5.83 -51.90
N THR A 533 13.99 -6.33 -53.13
CA THR A 533 12.78 -7.01 -53.65
C THR A 533 12.89 -8.55 -53.64
N THR A 534 13.89 -9.10 -52.97
CA THR A 534 14.12 -10.56 -52.90
C THR A 534 13.76 -11.08 -51.52
N LEU A 535 12.86 -12.06 -51.45
CA LEU A 535 12.59 -12.78 -50.21
C LEU A 535 13.64 -13.87 -50.02
N ALA A 536 14.25 -13.92 -48.84
CA ALA A 536 15.03 -15.06 -48.38
C ALA A 536 14.26 -15.78 -47.26
N PHE A 537 14.19 -17.10 -47.31
CA PHE A 537 13.58 -17.92 -46.26
C PHE A 537 14.29 -19.27 -46.11
N LEU A 538 14.11 -19.91 -44.96
CA LEU A 538 14.66 -21.23 -44.69
C LEU A 538 13.81 -22.34 -45.32
N ASP A 539 14.45 -23.19 -46.13
CA ASP A 539 13.84 -24.31 -46.87
C ASP A 539 13.76 -25.59 -46.00
N THR A 540 13.01 -26.61 -46.42
CA THR A 540 12.98 -27.95 -45.79
C THR A 540 14.29 -28.70 -45.96
N ARG A 541 15.05 -28.37 -47.00
CA ARG A 541 16.46 -28.74 -47.13
C ARG A 541 17.29 -27.90 -46.14
N PRO A 542 18.43 -28.39 -45.61
CA PRO A 542 19.33 -27.58 -44.78
C PRO A 542 19.95 -26.46 -45.61
N GLY A 543 19.18 -25.38 -45.83
CA GLY A 543 19.44 -24.40 -46.86
C GLY A 543 18.46 -23.24 -46.86
N ILE A 544 18.83 -22.19 -47.59
CA ILE A 544 18.09 -20.93 -47.70
C ILE A 544 17.76 -20.73 -49.16
N THR A 545 16.49 -20.45 -49.45
CA THR A 545 16.02 -20.15 -50.79
C THR A 545 15.75 -18.66 -50.92
N LEU A 546 16.26 -18.07 -51.99
CA LEU A 546 16.05 -16.66 -52.34
C LEU A 546 15.24 -16.57 -53.61
N ILE A 547 14.19 -15.75 -53.57
CA ILE A 547 13.19 -15.63 -54.62
C ILE A 547 12.89 -14.16 -54.85
N THR A 548 13.00 -13.72 -56.10
CA THR A 548 12.59 -12.38 -56.54
C THR A 548 11.07 -12.27 -56.61
N GLU A 549 10.50 -11.07 -56.48
CA GLU A 549 9.05 -10.84 -56.62
C GLU A 549 8.45 -11.39 -57.93
N ASP A 550 9.20 -11.43 -59.03
CA ASP A 550 8.74 -12.00 -60.31
C ASP A 550 8.87 -13.53 -60.39
N MET A 551 9.42 -14.17 -59.35
CA MET A 551 9.77 -15.60 -59.29
C MET A 551 10.64 -16.09 -60.46
N ALA A 552 11.26 -15.17 -61.21
CA ALA A 552 12.07 -15.51 -62.38
C ALA A 552 13.41 -16.12 -61.98
N THR A 553 13.89 -15.88 -60.76
CA THR A 553 15.20 -16.30 -60.29
C THR A 553 15.11 -16.89 -58.89
N ALA A 554 15.36 -18.20 -58.78
CA ALA A 554 15.49 -18.90 -57.51
C ALA A 554 16.95 -19.32 -57.32
N SER A 555 17.57 -18.92 -56.22
CA SER A 555 18.90 -19.39 -55.82
C SER A 555 18.83 -20.01 -54.43
N SER A 556 19.65 -21.05 -54.18
CA SER A 556 19.68 -21.74 -52.89
C SER A 556 21.08 -21.82 -52.33
N LEU A 557 21.23 -21.53 -51.04
CA LEU A 557 22.41 -21.85 -50.25
C LEU A 557 22.18 -23.16 -49.51
N THR A 558 23.18 -24.04 -49.48
CA THR A 558 23.13 -25.30 -48.71
C THR A 558 24.18 -25.29 -47.61
N PHE A 559 23.83 -25.82 -46.45
CA PHE A 559 24.72 -25.94 -45.28
C PHE A 559 24.99 -27.41 -44.96
N SER A 560 26.11 -27.65 -44.30
CA SER A 560 26.47 -28.98 -43.79
C SER A 560 25.55 -29.40 -42.64
N GLU A 561 25.40 -30.71 -42.40
CA GLU A 561 24.54 -31.22 -41.32
C GLU A 561 24.96 -30.77 -39.91
N ASP A 562 26.22 -30.38 -39.71
CA ASP A 562 26.75 -29.86 -38.45
C ASP A 562 26.49 -28.36 -38.23
N GLN A 563 25.93 -27.68 -39.23
CA GLN A 563 25.58 -26.26 -39.19
C GLN A 563 24.06 -26.09 -39.13
N THR A 564 23.58 -25.29 -38.17
CA THR A 564 22.15 -24.95 -38.06
C THR A 564 21.97 -23.46 -38.19
N VAL A 565 21.25 -23.03 -39.23
CA VAL A 565 20.82 -21.64 -39.39
C VAL A 565 19.71 -21.34 -38.38
N ARG A 566 19.89 -20.31 -37.55
CA ARG A 566 18.93 -19.92 -36.52
C ARG A 566 18.10 -18.71 -36.88
N ALA A 567 18.72 -17.72 -37.48
CA ALA A 567 18.07 -16.48 -37.90
C ALA A 567 18.73 -15.96 -39.18
N ILE A 568 17.99 -15.19 -39.96
CA ILE A 568 18.47 -14.54 -41.18
C ILE A 568 17.98 -13.10 -41.21
N HIS A 569 18.80 -12.19 -41.74
CA HIS A 569 18.46 -10.77 -41.82
C HIS A 569 19.02 -10.15 -43.10
N GLY A 570 18.19 -9.41 -43.83
CA GLY A 570 18.60 -8.58 -44.95
C GLY A 570 19.08 -7.20 -44.48
N TYR A 571 20.18 -6.69 -45.04
CA TYR A 571 20.64 -5.32 -44.77
C TYR A 571 21.33 -4.73 -46.00
N GLY A 572 20.67 -3.77 -46.65
CA GLY A 572 21.01 -3.36 -48.02
C GLY A 572 20.95 -4.56 -48.98
N ASP A 573 21.95 -4.71 -49.85
CA ASP A 573 22.04 -5.81 -50.81
C ASP A 573 22.73 -7.08 -50.25
N ARG A 574 22.68 -7.26 -48.93
CA ARG A 574 23.41 -8.33 -48.22
C ARG A 574 22.49 -9.16 -47.35
N LEU A 575 22.77 -10.46 -47.34
CA LEU A 575 22.16 -11.44 -46.45
C LEU A 575 23.11 -11.77 -45.30
N TYR A 576 22.62 -11.66 -44.08
CA TYR A 576 23.32 -12.06 -42.86
C TYR A 576 22.64 -13.29 -42.26
N LEU A 577 23.43 -14.21 -41.73
CA LEU A 577 22.98 -15.51 -41.24
C LEU A 577 23.61 -15.80 -39.89
N LEU A 578 22.78 -16.08 -38.89
CA LEU A 578 23.24 -16.63 -37.62
C LEU A 578 23.31 -18.15 -37.73
N VAL A 579 24.52 -18.69 -37.75
CA VAL A 579 24.76 -20.12 -37.91
C VAL A 579 25.38 -20.67 -36.64
N LYS A 580 24.73 -21.66 -36.04
CA LYS A 580 25.29 -22.44 -34.93
C LYS A 580 26.18 -23.55 -35.48
N GLU A 581 27.38 -23.63 -34.94
CA GLU A 581 28.36 -24.66 -35.27
C GLU A 581 29.17 -25.03 -34.02
N LYS A 582 29.33 -26.33 -33.77
CA LYS A 582 30.24 -26.89 -32.73
C LYS A 582 30.09 -26.26 -31.32
N GLY A 583 28.87 -25.92 -30.91
CA GLY A 583 28.59 -25.37 -29.56
C GLY A 583 28.79 -23.85 -29.43
N ASP A 584 28.98 -23.15 -30.55
CA ASP A 584 29.08 -21.69 -30.63
C ASP A 584 28.22 -21.19 -31.82
N ALA A 585 28.25 -19.89 -32.11
CA ALA A 585 27.65 -19.33 -33.30
C ALA A 585 28.54 -18.30 -34.00
N VAL A 586 28.33 -18.18 -35.31
CA VAL A 586 28.98 -17.21 -36.19
C VAL A 586 27.94 -16.45 -37.00
N ILE A 587 28.27 -15.23 -37.40
CA ILE A 587 27.50 -14.47 -38.38
C ILE A 587 28.17 -14.60 -39.74
N LEU A 588 27.50 -15.26 -40.68
CA LEU A 588 27.94 -15.32 -42.07
C LEU A 588 27.26 -14.21 -42.87
N ARG A 589 28.01 -13.60 -43.79
CA ARG A 589 27.53 -12.57 -44.70
C ARG A 589 27.71 -13.01 -46.14
N SER A 590 26.69 -12.80 -46.94
CA SER A 590 26.72 -12.97 -48.39
C SER A 590 26.12 -11.77 -49.11
N SER A 591 26.60 -11.47 -50.31
CA SER A 591 25.97 -10.51 -51.22
C SER A 591 24.86 -11.21 -51.98
N ALA A 592 23.69 -10.56 -52.07
CA ALA A 592 22.57 -11.01 -52.89
C ALA A 592 22.35 -9.95 -53.98
N SER A 593 22.75 -10.26 -55.21
CA SER A 593 22.52 -9.42 -56.40
C SER A 593 21.77 -10.25 -57.42
N GLY A 594 20.87 -9.65 -58.23
CA GLY A 594 19.81 -10.30 -59.02
C GLY A 594 20.09 -11.61 -59.81
N ASP A 595 21.33 -12.04 -59.96
CA ASP A 595 21.72 -13.33 -60.58
C ASP A 595 22.08 -14.44 -59.57
N GLY A 596 22.05 -14.19 -58.25
CA GLY A 596 22.26 -15.20 -57.21
C GLY A 596 22.96 -14.71 -55.94
N VAL A 597 23.25 -15.65 -55.04
CA VAL A 597 23.91 -15.38 -53.76
C VAL A 597 25.36 -15.83 -53.78
N SER A 598 26.27 -14.95 -53.36
CA SER A 598 27.69 -15.27 -53.27
C SER A 598 27.97 -16.34 -52.19
N THR A 599 29.16 -16.94 -52.20
CA THR A 599 29.57 -17.84 -51.12
C THR A 599 29.63 -17.08 -49.78
N PRO A 600 28.91 -17.53 -48.72
CA PRO A 600 28.93 -16.86 -47.43
C PRO A 600 30.34 -16.85 -46.81
N SER A 601 30.67 -15.75 -46.13
CA SER A 601 31.93 -15.59 -45.40
C SER A 601 31.69 -15.08 -43.99
N SER A 602 32.55 -15.43 -43.03
CA SER A 602 32.42 -14.93 -41.65
C SER A 602 32.51 -13.40 -41.63
N TRP A 603 31.54 -12.76 -41.00
CA TRP A 603 31.54 -11.32 -40.77
C TRP A 603 32.22 -10.94 -39.45
N ILE A 604 32.09 -11.79 -38.43
CA ILE A 604 32.78 -11.60 -37.14
C ILE A 604 34.27 -11.86 -37.37
N LYS A 605 35.09 -10.89 -36.94
CA LYS A 605 36.56 -10.90 -37.00
C LYS A 605 37.16 -11.28 -35.65
N THR A 606 36.67 -10.65 -34.58
CA THR A 606 37.14 -10.88 -33.21
C THR A 606 35.96 -10.90 -32.25
N LYS A 607 35.91 -11.94 -31.41
CA LYS A 607 34.95 -12.08 -30.32
C LYS A 607 35.61 -12.71 -29.09
N THR A 608 35.12 -12.33 -27.93
CA THR A 608 35.44 -12.91 -26.62
C THR A 608 34.27 -13.69 -26.05
N THR A 609 33.04 -13.29 -26.39
CA THR A 609 31.82 -13.91 -25.88
C THR A 609 31.42 -15.13 -26.73
N ASN A 610 31.01 -16.21 -26.07
CA ASN A 610 30.46 -17.40 -26.72
C ASN A 610 28.99 -17.13 -27.14
N LEU A 611 28.64 -17.45 -28.38
CA LEU A 611 27.32 -17.20 -28.97
C LEU A 611 26.49 -18.48 -29.11
N GLY A 612 26.84 -19.57 -28.43
CA GLY A 612 26.13 -20.85 -28.51
C GLY A 612 24.66 -20.76 -28.06
N MET A 613 24.33 -19.81 -27.18
CA MET A 613 22.96 -19.50 -26.75
C MET A 613 22.26 -18.43 -27.61
N ALA A 614 22.86 -18.00 -28.72
CA ALA A 614 22.24 -17.01 -29.60
C ALA A 614 20.92 -17.55 -30.18
N VAL A 615 19.89 -16.72 -30.17
CA VAL A 615 18.54 -17.06 -30.67
C VAL A 615 18.18 -16.26 -31.90
N ASP A 616 18.55 -14.98 -31.93
CA ASP A 616 18.22 -14.05 -33.01
C ASP A 616 19.23 -12.89 -33.08
N PHE A 617 19.17 -12.05 -34.11
CA PHE A 617 20.00 -10.85 -34.23
C PHE A 617 19.33 -9.77 -35.10
N ALA A 618 19.67 -8.51 -34.82
CA ALA A 618 19.19 -7.36 -35.59
C ALA A 618 20.36 -6.48 -36.08
N ILE A 619 20.13 -5.71 -37.14
CA ILE A 619 21.17 -4.89 -37.79
C ILE A 619 20.66 -3.47 -38.06
N ASP A 620 21.40 -2.47 -37.59
CA ASP A 620 21.24 -1.04 -37.96
C ASP A 620 22.49 -0.44 -38.64
N GLY A 621 23.51 -1.26 -38.86
CA GLY A 621 24.89 -0.87 -39.17
C GLY A 621 25.87 -1.47 -38.15
N THR A 622 25.39 -1.62 -36.92
CA THR A 622 25.92 -2.48 -35.87
C THR A 622 25.13 -3.79 -35.86
N VAL A 623 25.75 -4.91 -35.48
CA VAL A 623 25.06 -6.20 -35.32
C VAL A 623 24.82 -6.46 -33.83
N TYR A 624 23.56 -6.64 -33.45
CA TYR A 624 23.15 -6.97 -32.09
C TYR A 624 22.71 -8.43 -32.05
N VAL A 625 23.44 -9.28 -31.33
CA VAL A 625 23.13 -10.71 -31.19
C VAL A 625 22.41 -10.93 -29.86
N LEU A 626 21.16 -11.41 -29.93
CA LEU A 626 20.35 -11.74 -28.76
C LEU A 626 20.65 -13.17 -28.28
N LEU A 627 20.94 -13.33 -26.99
CA LEU A 627 21.07 -14.62 -26.33
C LEU A 627 19.75 -15.03 -25.65
N GLN A 628 19.57 -16.32 -25.41
CA GLN A 628 18.35 -16.87 -24.79
C GLN A 628 18.04 -16.30 -23.39
N ASP A 629 19.05 -15.85 -22.64
CA ASP A 629 18.90 -15.22 -21.33
C ASP A 629 18.54 -13.72 -21.41
N GLY A 630 18.36 -13.18 -22.61
CA GLY A 630 18.04 -11.78 -22.86
C GLY A 630 19.25 -10.85 -22.96
N SER A 631 20.46 -11.34 -22.71
CA SER A 631 21.67 -10.55 -22.92
C SER A 631 21.93 -10.31 -24.42
N ILE A 632 22.55 -9.18 -24.74
CA ILE A 632 22.87 -8.78 -26.12
C ILE A 632 24.37 -8.60 -26.25
N VAL A 633 24.95 -9.20 -27.28
CA VAL A 633 26.35 -9.01 -27.67
C VAL A 633 26.38 -8.11 -28.91
N GLN A 634 27.04 -6.96 -28.78
CA GLN A 634 27.14 -5.96 -29.84
C GLN A 634 28.43 -6.13 -30.64
N PHE A 635 28.34 -6.02 -31.97
CA PHE A 635 29.48 -6.06 -32.88
C PHE A 635 29.50 -4.85 -33.81
N VAL A 636 30.60 -4.10 -33.80
CA VAL A 636 30.83 -2.93 -34.66
C VAL A 636 31.91 -3.27 -35.67
N GLY A 637 31.58 -3.22 -36.96
CA GLY A 637 32.55 -3.52 -38.04
C GLY A 637 33.16 -4.93 -38.01
N GLY A 638 32.49 -5.87 -37.33
CA GLY A 638 32.91 -7.26 -37.13
C GLY A 638 33.68 -7.53 -35.82
N ASN A 639 33.92 -6.52 -34.99
CA ASN A 639 34.60 -6.67 -33.71
C ASN A 639 33.58 -6.52 -32.57
N GLU A 640 33.67 -7.37 -31.54
CA GLU A 640 32.87 -7.24 -30.32
C GLU A 640 33.14 -5.89 -29.64
N ALA A 641 32.06 -5.20 -29.26
CA ALA A 641 32.10 -3.90 -28.59
C ALA A 641 31.62 -4.02 -27.14
N ALA A 642 32.17 -3.19 -26.25
CA ALA A 642 31.73 -3.11 -24.87
C ALA A 642 30.39 -2.33 -24.80
N TRP A 643 29.30 -3.05 -24.57
CA TRP A 643 27.96 -2.51 -24.45
C TRP A 643 27.15 -3.35 -23.46
N HIS A 644 26.28 -2.71 -22.69
CA HIS A 644 25.55 -3.38 -21.60
C HIS A 644 24.07 -3.02 -21.65
N LEU A 645 23.23 -4.03 -21.54
CA LEU A 645 21.78 -3.87 -21.41
C LEU A 645 21.45 -3.43 -19.98
N GLY A 646 20.55 -2.46 -19.85
CA GLY A 646 20.03 -2.00 -18.56
C GLY A 646 19.26 -3.11 -17.84
N THR A 647 19.21 -3.01 -16.51
CA THR A 647 18.47 -3.97 -15.68
C THR A 647 16.97 -3.82 -15.89
N VAL A 648 16.27 -4.94 -16.02
CA VAL A 648 14.80 -5.00 -16.08
C VAL A 648 14.26 -5.97 -15.05
N GLU A 649 13.10 -5.64 -14.49
CA GLU A 649 12.37 -6.48 -13.55
C GLU A 649 10.96 -6.78 -14.08
N PRO A 650 10.52 -8.05 -14.08
CA PRO A 650 11.31 -9.25 -13.84
C PRO A 650 12.47 -9.42 -14.86
N ILE A 651 13.51 -10.17 -14.48
CA ILE A 651 14.65 -10.46 -15.37
C ILE A 651 14.17 -11.24 -16.60
N VAL A 652 14.77 -10.96 -17.76
CA VAL A 652 14.46 -11.62 -19.03
C VAL A 652 14.82 -13.11 -18.98
N GLN A 653 13.93 -13.96 -19.49
CA GLN A 653 14.12 -15.41 -19.58
C GLN A 653 13.54 -15.95 -20.88
N ASN A 654 14.33 -16.70 -21.64
CA ASN A 654 13.90 -17.29 -22.92
C ASN A 654 13.44 -16.24 -23.93
N ALA A 655 14.26 -15.22 -24.15
CA ALA A 655 14.06 -14.28 -25.25
C ALA A 655 14.05 -15.03 -26.58
N GLN A 656 13.20 -14.60 -27.52
CA GLN A 656 12.99 -15.31 -28.80
C GLN A 656 13.34 -14.49 -30.03
N ALA A 657 13.06 -13.19 -30.03
CA ALA A 657 13.28 -12.34 -31.19
C ALA A 657 13.76 -10.95 -30.79
N ILE A 658 14.53 -10.32 -31.67
CA ILE A 658 15.03 -8.95 -31.53
C ILE A 658 14.74 -8.15 -32.79
N TRP A 659 14.41 -6.88 -32.63
CA TRP A 659 14.19 -5.98 -33.76
C TRP A 659 14.82 -4.61 -33.51
N THR A 660 15.40 -4.04 -34.55
CA THR A 660 15.77 -2.63 -34.66
C THR A 660 15.88 -2.25 -36.14
N ASP A 661 16.01 -0.96 -36.40
CA ASP A 661 16.25 -0.41 -37.74
C ASP A 661 17.28 0.73 -37.67
N ILE A 662 17.79 1.15 -38.84
CA ILE A 662 18.76 2.24 -38.98
C ILE A 662 18.22 3.58 -38.46
N ASP A 663 16.93 3.83 -38.65
CA ASP A 663 16.28 5.07 -38.23
C ASP A 663 15.68 4.99 -36.81
N SER A 664 15.60 3.78 -36.23
CA SER A 664 15.11 3.59 -34.87
C SER A 664 16.16 4.01 -33.83
N SER A 665 15.72 4.55 -32.69
CA SER A 665 16.60 4.77 -31.51
C SER A 665 16.55 3.61 -30.51
N TYR A 666 15.79 2.55 -30.80
CA TYR A 666 15.41 1.53 -29.85
C TYR A 666 15.77 0.10 -30.29
N LEU A 667 15.92 -0.78 -29.30
CA LEU A 667 16.00 -2.23 -29.45
C LEU A 667 14.77 -2.84 -28.81
N TYR A 668 14.12 -3.72 -29.55
CA TYR A 668 12.90 -4.40 -29.12
C TYR A 668 13.23 -5.88 -28.92
N ILE A 669 12.82 -6.45 -27.79
CA ILE A 669 13.07 -7.85 -27.44
C ILE A 669 11.75 -8.53 -27.11
N LEU A 670 11.42 -9.60 -27.81
CA LEU A 670 10.24 -10.41 -27.56
C LEU A 670 10.55 -11.53 -26.56
N GLU A 671 9.77 -11.59 -25.49
CA GLU A 671 9.81 -12.63 -24.45
C GLU A 671 8.43 -13.25 -24.25
N PRO A 672 8.08 -14.28 -25.04
CA PRO A 672 6.76 -14.92 -24.96
C PRO A 672 6.52 -15.64 -23.63
N SER A 673 7.58 -16.16 -23.00
CA SER A 673 7.52 -16.86 -21.70
C SER A 673 6.90 -15.99 -20.58
N GLN A 674 7.10 -14.67 -20.65
CA GLN A 674 6.53 -13.67 -19.76
C GLN A 674 5.49 -12.78 -20.45
N LYS A 675 5.02 -13.16 -21.64
CA LYS A 675 3.95 -12.48 -22.38
C LYS A 675 4.26 -11.00 -22.67
N ARG A 676 5.53 -10.69 -22.93
CA ARG A 676 5.97 -9.29 -23.01
C ARG A 676 6.92 -8.97 -24.14
N LEU A 677 6.91 -7.70 -24.52
CA LEU A 677 7.84 -7.07 -25.45
C LEU A 677 8.56 -5.95 -24.72
N LEU A 678 9.88 -6.02 -24.68
CA LEU A 678 10.76 -5.12 -23.94
C LEU A 678 11.42 -4.13 -24.89
N ILE A 679 11.52 -2.87 -24.48
CA ILE A 679 12.14 -1.81 -25.27
C ILE A 679 13.30 -1.20 -24.50
N PHE A 680 14.43 -1.08 -25.18
CA PHE A 680 15.67 -0.50 -24.68
C PHE A 680 16.18 0.59 -25.61
N GLU A 681 16.84 1.59 -25.08
CA GLU A 681 17.53 2.62 -25.86
C GLU A 681 18.86 2.07 -26.41
N LYS A 682 19.13 2.29 -27.70
CA LYS A 682 20.34 1.76 -28.35
C LYS A 682 21.64 2.36 -27.81
N GLU A 683 21.67 3.67 -27.63
CA GLU A 683 22.90 4.39 -27.26
C GLU A 683 23.37 4.03 -25.85
N THR A 684 22.44 3.99 -24.89
CA THR A 684 22.75 3.80 -23.47
C THR A 684 22.53 2.37 -22.99
N GLY A 685 21.73 1.58 -23.70
CA GLY A 685 21.21 0.30 -23.24
C GLY A 685 20.11 0.43 -22.18
N ALA A 686 19.65 1.63 -21.84
CA ALA A 686 18.68 1.85 -20.78
C ALA A 686 17.32 1.20 -21.11
N PHE A 687 16.70 0.58 -20.10
CA PHE A 687 15.34 0.06 -20.20
C PHE A 687 14.34 1.23 -20.29
N VAL A 688 13.35 1.12 -21.18
CA VAL A 688 12.37 2.18 -21.44
C VAL A 688 10.98 1.77 -20.98
N VAL A 689 10.45 0.65 -21.50
CA VAL A 689 9.08 0.20 -21.24
C VAL A 689 8.95 -1.29 -21.57
N GLN A 690 7.97 -1.95 -20.95
CA GLN A 690 7.57 -3.30 -21.32
C GLN A 690 6.06 -3.37 -21.63
N TYR A 691 5.72 -3.87 -22.81
CA TYR A 691 4.33 -4.14 -23.20
C TYR A 691 3.96 -5.55 -22.82
N VAL A 692 2.84 -5.74 -22.13
CA VAL A 692 2.36 -7.05 -21.68
C VAL A 692 1.01 -7.36 -22.30
N SER A 693 0.88 -8.51 -22.93
CA SER A 693 -0.38 -8.98 -23.51
C SER A 693 -0.44 -10.49 -23.53
N ASP A 694 -1.59 -11.09 -23.19
CA ASP A 694 -1.75 -12.54 -23.20
C ASP A 694 -1.49 -13.17 -24.58
N LEU A 695 -1.72 -12.42 -25.67
CA LEU A 695 -1.47 -12.85 -27.04
C LEU A 695 0.02 -12.91 -27.39
N LEU A 696 0.90 -12.31 -26.59
CA LEU A 696 2.35 -12.43 -26.77
C LEU A 696 2.88 -13.81 -26.36
N LEU A 697 2.10 -14.62 -25.63
CA LEU A 697 2.51 -15.97 -25.22
C LEU A 697 2.79 -16.90 -26.42
N GLU A 698 1.96 -16.79 -27.45
CA GLU A 698 2.06 -17.59 -28.69
C GLU A 698 2.69 -16.77 -29.83
N SER A 699 3.29 -15.62 -29.50
CA SER A 699 3.86 -14.74 -30.52
C SER A 699 5.15 -15.32 -31.07
N THR A 700 5.20 -15.51 -32.39
CA THR A 700 6.36 -16.11 -33.08
C THR A 700 7.21 -15.09 -33.83
N ALA A 701 6.60 -13.97 -34.23
CA ALA A 701 7.27 -12.91 -34.97
C ALA A 701 6.65 -11.55 -34.62
N PHE A 702 7.46 -10.50 -34.72
CA PHE A 702 6.99 -9.13 -34.61
C PHE A 702 7.81 -8.20 -35.50
N SER A 703 7.24 -7.04 -35.81
CA SER A 703 7.89 -5.97 -36.54
C SER A 703 7.32 -4.63 -36.09
N VAL A 704 8.09 -3.57 -36.22
CA VAL A 704 7.73 -2.24 -35.71
C VAL A 704 7.80 -1.22 -36.83
N SER A 705 6.80 -0.35 -36.87
CA SER A 705 6.76 0.84 -37.70
C SER A 705 6.72 2.06 -36.78
N GLU A 706 7.86 2.73 -36.63
CA GLU A 706 7.95 3.92 -35.78
C GLU A 706 7.22 5.12 -36.38
N ASP A 707 7.23 5.25 -37.71
CA ASP A 707 6.48 6.26 -38.47
C ASP A 707 4.97 6.23 -38.16
N THR A 708 4.41 5.03 -38.07
CA THR A 708 2.99 4.82 -37.74
C THR A 708 2.77 4.48 -36.26
N ARG A 709 3.82 4.55 -35.42
CA ARG A 709 3.81 4.21 -34.00
C ARG A 709 3.12 2.88 -33.68
N SER A 710 3.35 1.88 -34.53
CA SER A 710 2.63 0.61 -34.51
C SER A 710 3.59 -0.56 -34.38
N ILE A 711 3.30 -1.46 -33.46
CA ILE A 711 3.97 -2.76 -33.35
C ILE A 711 3.01 -3.79 -33.92
N TYR A 712 3.47 -4.55 -34.91
CA TYR A 712 2.75 -5.67 -35.50
C TYR A 712 3.35 -6.96 -34.98
N PHE A 713 2.51 -7.88 -34.54
CA PHE A 713 2.98 -9.17 -34.05
C PHE A 713 2.05 -10.28 -34.50
N LEU A 714 2.63 -11.46 -34.66
CA LEU A 714 1.98 -12.65 -35.15
C LEU A 714 1.77 -13.63 -34.00
N SER A 715 0.51 -13.97 -33.71
CA SER A 715 0.13 -14.96 -32.70
C SER A 715 -0.76 -16.01 -33.37
N GLY A 716 -0.24 -17.24 -33.50
CA GLY A 716 -0.86 -18.27 -34.32
C GLY A 716 -1.06 -17.82 -35.77
N SER A 717 -2.27 -17.95 -36.32
CA SER A 717 -2.61 -17.53 -37.69
C SER A 717 -3.08 -16.09 -37.82
N ARG A 718 -2.93 -15.26 -36.77
CA ARG A 718 -3.50 -13.91 -36.71
C ARG A 718 -2.44 -12.85 -36.56
N VAL A 719 -2.64 -11.75 -37.28
CA VAL A 719 -1.81 -10.54 -37.16
C VAL A 719 -2.55 -9.54 -36.30
N TYR A 720 -1.87 -9.12 -35.24
CA TYR A 720 -2.34 -8.14 -34.29
C TYR A 720 -1.51 -6.87 -34.37
N THR A 721 -2.04 -5.78 -33.82
CA THR A 721 -1.30 -4.54 -33.65
C THR A 721 -1.44 -3.99 -32.24
N MET A 722 -0.40 -3.32 -31.76
CA MET A 722 -0.46 -2.50 -30.55
C MET A 722 0.26 -1.18 -30.77
N ALA A 723 -0.17 -0.14 -30.05
CA ALA A 723 0.42 1.19 -30.14
C ALA A 723 1.75 1.26 -29.38
N ALA A 724 2.78 1.79 -30.03
CA ALA A 724 4.07 2.08 -29.43
C ALA A 724 4.01 3.42 -28.65
N SER A 725 3.48 3.38 -27.42
CA SER A 725 3.32 4.56 -26.55
C SER A 725 4.62 5.26 -26.12
N HIS A 726 5.78 4.65 -26.34
CA HIS A 726 7.09 5.25 -26.01
C HIS A 726 7.62 6.21 -27.10
N LEU A 727 6.99 6.23 -28.28
CA LEU A 727 7.37 7.05 -29.45
C LEU A 727 6.65 8.42 -29.53
#